data_AF-A0A1F6GC03-F1
#
_entry.id   AF-A0A1F6GC03-F1
#
_cell.length_a   1.000
_cell.length_b   1.000
_cell.length_c   1.000
_cell.angle_alpha   90.00
_cell.angle_beta   90.00
_cell.angle_gamma   90.00
#
_symmetry.space_group_name_H-M   'P 1'
#
loop_
_entity.id
_entity.type
_entity.pdbx_description
1 polymer ?
#
loop_
_entity_poly.entity_id
_entity_poly.type
_entity_poly.pdbx_seq_one_letter_code
_entity_poly.pdbx_strand_id
1 'polypeptide(L)'
;MRIPIVQIKSVNFGVLGVLTGLSLILNILALRLPVLGLILSVFWLAWFVAAIKQWLKLKYKNLGITTTSLTVLSFFIIFGSILFYALNLGTTQIILFIMTMTFLGLIGSGKTADDQKINFTYFASIKQKIYLIFYLLFYFTAWFVLFIYRTAAPIRAPWETLPKIFFVIYFILTLILLIFNTGEESERTEKKFPIINLGLIVSYFLLTLMIAIVVYKIGYGFDPFVHRAAEKSLFELGYLWPKPFYYIGQYSLVVLLSKISGAPLAIIDKLLVPLLAALLIPLVAYAEFKKFFGNKKTLLVAACLILLFATPLFFYTVPQSLANLLLLILVFLNFSCLIKKEKIPSWQWLTLAAIFFIHPLSAVPGLIWFIFWYGNSLSARLKKIIKPLILLFAAVALPIFFSLLAKISADFSLSFNVKNLINFLESLKENILNYLPFYSPYHLVYLFHHNSLLLEILFFGAGLFYLIKKGEEKLAGNYLLLITALVIDLLLVGCINFGAVIDYEQLEFAKRFLQIITILALPIILSGIYFVLKKILCLRYGQAIIILFGSLVLTFSLYLSYPRDDAMEKGRGFAVSENDIAAVQWIGQNAGDIEYIVLANQSVSAASLQEFGFKKYYKSQCQMSNVKCQMLFYYPIPTSSPLYEIYLEMIYNGLNLEKIEKARQLTGVKTVYFVINDYWLDAKKRIAEASELAGEIQNFNGRVWAFKFE
;
A
#
# COMPACT_ATOMS: atom_id res chain seq x y z
N MET A 1 47.88 -32.75 0.11
CA MET A 1 46.88 -32.85 1.19
C MET A 1 45.49 -32.70 0.60
N ARG A 2 44.72 -33.80 0.46
CA ARG A 2 43.31 -33.74 0.06
C ARG A 2 42.50 -33.48 1.32
N ILE A 3 41.86 -32.32 1.40
CA ILE A 3 40.90 -32.02 2.46
C ILE A 3 39.74 -33.02 2.32
N PRO A 4 39.39 -33.81 3.34
CA PRO A 4 38.26 -34.71 3.27
C PRO A 4 37.00 -33.85 3.14
N ILE A 5 36.30 -34.00 2.03
CA ILE A 5 34.94 -33.50 1.88
C ILE A 5 34.10 -34.35 2.83
N VAL A 6 33.81 -33.81 4.01
CA VAL A 6 32.84 -34.40 4.93
C VAL A 6 31.51 -34.43 4.18
N GLN A 7 31.06 -35.62 3.79
CA GLN A 7 29.68 -35.83 3.37
C GLN A 7 28.81 -35.59 4.61
N ILE A 8 28.30 -34.37 4.75
CA ILE A 8 27.23 -34.07 5.68
C ILE A 8 26.04 -34.92 5.23
N LYS A 9 25.67 -35.94 6.01
CA LYS A 9 24.39 -36.65 5.83
C LYS A 9 23.31 -35.60 5.72
N SER A 10 22.55 -35.60 4.61
CA SER A 10 21.46 -34.65 4.40
C SER A 10 20.50 -34.72 5.59
N VAL A 11 20.47 -33.67 6.41
CA VAL A 11 19.44 -33.52 7.44
C VAL A 11 18.10 -33.62 6.71
N ASN A 12 17.22 -34.51 7.18
CA ASN A 12 15.90 -34.69 6.56
C ASN A 12 15.20 -33.32 6.51
N PHE A 13 14.77 -32.90 5.31
CA PHE A 13 14.19 -31.58 5.07
C PHE A 13 12.99 -31.27 6.00
N GLY A 14 12.23 -32.29 6.40
CA GLY A 14 11.18 -32.16 7.40
C GLY A 14 11.70 -31.90 8.83
N VAL A 15 12.79 -32.55 9.22
CA VAL A 15 13.43 -32.37 10.54
C VAL A 15 13.94 -30.93 10.70
N LEU A 16 14.50 -30.33 9.65
CA LEU A 16 14.92 -28.94 9.66
C LEU A 16 13.75 -27.98 9.97
N GLY A 17 12.58 -28.23 9.39
CA GLY A 17 11.36 -27.45 9.66
C GLY A 17 10.87 -27.56 11.10
N VAL A 18 10.89 -28.77 11.66
CA VAL A 18 10.48 -29.00 13.05
C VAL A 18 11.45 -28.35 14.02
N LEU A 19 12.76 -28.53 13.81
CA LEU A 19 13.78 -27.90 14.66
C LEU A 19 13.68 -26.39 14.63
N THR A 20 13.51 -25.78 13.44
CA THR A 20 13.33 -24.33 13.32
C THR A 20 12.03 -23.84 13.96
N GLY A 21 10.91 -24.55 13.78
CA GLY A 21 9.64 -24.24 14.44
C GLY A 21 9.69 -24.34 15.97
N LEU A 22 10.30 -25.39 16.51
CA LEU A 22 10.52 -25.55 17.96
C LEU A 22 11.48 -24.47 18.50
N SER A 23 12.54 -24.13 17.75
CA SER A 23 13.45 -23.05 18.14
C SER A 23 12.76 -21.69 18.20
N LEU A 24 11.81 -21.42 17.27
CA LEU A 24 10.97 -20.22 17.33
C LEU A 24 10.11 -20.20 18.58
N ILE A 25 9.45 -21.32 18.90
CA ILE A 25 8.62 -21.43 20.11
C ILE A 25 9.46 -21.22 21.37
N LEU A 26 10.65 -21.82 21.44
CA LEU A 26 11.60 -21.63 22.54
C LEU A 26 12.03 -20.16 22.66
N ASN A 27 12.30 -19.49 21.53
CA ASN A 27 12.66 -18.08 21.54
C ASN A 27 11.51 -17.20 22.04
N ILE A 28 10.26 -17.49 21.63
CA ILE A 28 9.08 -16.74 22.08
C ILE A 28 8.83 -16.93 23.58
N LEU A 29 8.96 -18.16 24.08
CA LEU A 29 8.63 -18.47 25.48
C LEU A 29 9.76 -18.08 26.46
N ALA A 30 11.02 -18.35 26.10
CA ALA A 30 12.14 -18.28 27.04
C ALA A 30 13.21 -17.25 26.64
N LEU A 31 13.81 -17.38 25.46
CA LEU A 31 15.04 -16.63 25.14
C LEU A 31 14.79 -15.14 24.84
N ARG A 32 13.66 -14.83 24.20
CA ARG A 32 13.21 -13.48 23.81
C ARG A 32 14.28 -12.65 23.09
N LEU A 33 15.11 -13.29 22.27
CA LEU A 33 16.18 -12.63 21.51
C LEU A 33 15.64 -12.17 20.15
N PRO A 34 15.56 -10.85 19.86
CA PRO A 34 14.95 -10.35 18.62
C PRO A 34 15.72 -10.76 17.35
N VAL A 35 17.05 -10.71 17.39
CA VAL A 35 17.89 -11.06 16.23
C VAL A 35 17.77 -12.55 15.91
N LEU A 36 17.78 -13.40 16.93
CA LEU A 36 17.58 -14.84 16.76
C LEU A 36 16.19 -15.14 16.20
N GLY A 37 15.15 -14.50 16.73
CA GLY A 37 13.77 -14.65 16.25
C GLY A 37 13.65 -14.28 14.77
N LEU A 38 14.26 -13.18 14.34
CA LEU A 38 14.26 -12.75 12.95
C LEU A 38 14.93 -13.79 12.04
N ILE A 39 16.14 -14.23 12.39
CA ILE A 39 16.88 -15.24 11.63
C ILE A 39 16.08 -16.55 11.52
N LEU A 40 15.58 -17.05 12.65
CA LEU A 40 14.76 -18.27 12.69
C LEU A 40 13.48 -18.13 11.87
N SER A 41 12.83 -16.96 11.91
CA SER A 41 11.58 -16.71 11.17
C SER A 41 11.81 -16.72 9.66
N VAL A 42 12.93 -16.17 9.18
CA VAL A 42 13.32 -16.20 7.76
C VAL A 42 13.59 -17.63 7.31
N PHE A 43 14.35 -18.40 8.08
CA PHE A 43 14.62 -19.81 7.76
C PHE A 43 13.35 -20.65 7.77
N TRP A 44 12.50 -20.49 8.78
CA TRP A 44 11.24 -21.22 8.91
C TRP A 44 10.26 -20.88 7.79
N LEU A 45 10.12 -19.60 7.43
CA LEU A 45 9.27 -19.18 6.32
C LEU A 45 9.80 -19.68 4.97
N ALA A 46 11.11 -19.59 4.73
CA ALA A 46 11.73 -20.12 3.51
C ALA A 46 11.52 -21.64 3.39
N TRP A 47 11.69 -22.38 4.49
CA TRP A 47 11.38 -23.80 4.56
C TRP A 47 9.90 -24.07 4.27
N PHE A 48 8.98 -23.35 4.93
CA PHE A 48 7.54 -23.54 4.78
C PHE A 48 7.09 -23.28 3.33
N VAL A 49 7.57 -22.19 2.71
CA VAL A 49 7.31 -21.90 1.28
C VAL A 49 7.84 -23.03 0.40
N ALA A 50 9.04 -23.54 0.65
CA ALA A 50 9.59 -24.65 -0.12
C ALA A 50 8.79 -25.96 0.06
N ALA A 51 8.31 -26.26 1.27
CA ALA A 51 7.46 -27.41 1.55
C ALA A 51 6.09 -27.31 0.86
N ILE A 52 5.43 -26.16 0.95
CA ILE A 52 4.15 -25.92 0.26
C ILE A 52 4.34 -25.97 -1.27
N LYS A 53 5.48 -25.52 -1.79
CA LYS A 53 5.79 -25.63 -3.23
C LYS A 53 5.85 -27.10 -3.66
N GLN A 54 6.50 -27.96 -2.89
CA GLN A 54 6.57 -29.40 -3.18
C GLN A 54 5.17 -30.02 -3.18
N TRP A 55 4.34 -29.68 -2.19
CA TRP A 55 2.96 -30.14 -2.13
C TRP A 55 2.14 -29.68 -3.33
N LEU A 56 2.18 -28.40 -3.67
CA LEU A 56 1.42 -27.84 -4.79
C LEU A 56 1.91 -28.34 -6.16
N LYS A 57 3.20 -28.67 -6.30
CA LYS A 57 3.75 -29.27 -7.53
C LYS A 57 3.08 -30.60 -7.90
N LEU A 58 2.56 -31.35 -6.92
CA LEU A 58 1.81 -32.59 -7.18
C LEU A 58 0.53 -32.34 -7.99
N LYS A 59 -0.08 -31.16 -7.82
CA LYS A 59 -1.33 -30.77 -8.49
C LYS A 59 -1.10 -29.81 -9.66
N TYR A 60 -0.07 -28.97 -9.60
CA TYR A 60 0.24 -27.94 -10.59
C TYR A 60 1.70 -28.05 -11.04
N LYS A 61 1.93 -28.66 -12.21
CA LYS A 61 3.27 -29.00 -12.73
C LYS A 61 4.27 -27.83 -12.82
N ASN A 62 3.81 -26.56 -12.88
CA ASN A 62 4.64 -25.38 -13.14
C ASN A 62 4.53 -24.27 -12.08
N LEU A 63 4.34 -24.59 -10.80
CA LEU A 63 4.23 -23.56 -9.76
C LEU A 63 5.61 -22.95 -9.41
N GLY A 64 5.73 -21.63 -9.61
CA GLY A 64 6.93 -20.86 -9.28
C GLY A 64 7.04 -20.53 -7.79
N ILE A 65 8.22 -20.12 -7.33
CA ILE A 65 8.43 -19.73 -5.91
C ILE A 65 7.57 -18.52 -5.53
N THR A 66 7.41 -17.57 -6.45
CA THR A 66 6.62 -16.34 -6.23
C THR A 66 5.13 -16.66 -6.04
N THR A 67 4.57 -17.55 -6.87
CA THR A 67 3.19 -18.01 -6.71
C THR A 67 2.98 -18.75 -5.40
N THR A 68 3.94 -19.60 -4.99
CA THR A 68 3.84 -20.29 -3.70
C THR A 68 3.92 -19.31 -2.54
N SER A 69 4.81 -18.33 -2.61
CA SER A 69 4.96 -17.30 -1.57
C SER A 69 3.66 -16.51 -1.39
N LEU A 70 2.98 -16.17 -2.49
CA LEU A 70 1.66 -15.54 -2.43
C LEU A 70 0.59 -16.44 -1.80
N THR A 71 0.58 -17.74 -2.12
CA THR A 71 -0.35 -18.69 -1.49
C THR A 71 -0.10 -18.77 0.02
N VAL A 72 1.16 -18.84 0.45
CA VAL A 72 1.55 -18.83 1.87
C VAL A 72 1.12 -17.54 2.54
N LEU A 73 1.38 -16.38 1.93
CA LEU A 73 0.95 -15.08 2.45
C LEU A 73 -0.58 -15.01 2.60
N SER A 74 -1.33 -15.47 1.58
CA SER A 74 -2.79 -15.52 1.63
C SER A 74 -3.28 -16.41 2.77
N PHE A 75 -2.61 -17.54 2.99
CA PHE A 75 -2.94 -18.46 4.08
C PHE A 75 -2.65 -17.85 5.45
N PHE A 76 -1.55 -17.13 5.61
CA PHE A 76 -1.20 -16.42 6.85
C PHE A 76 -2.26 -15.38 7.21
N ILE A 77 -2.71 -14.59 6.23
CA ILE A 77 -3.76 -13.58 6.40
C ILE A 77 -5.08 -14.23 6.84
N ILE A 78 -5.54 -15.26 6.12
CA ILE A 78 -6.81 -15.93 6.42
C ILE A 78 -6.75 -16.61 7.78
N PHE A 79 -5.73 -17.43 8.01
CA PHE A 79 -5.64 -18.21 9.24
C PHE A 79 -5.40 -17.31 10.46
N GLY A 80 -4.59 -16.26 10.33
CA GLY A 80 -4.44 -15.22 11.36
C GLY A 80 -5.75 -14.52 11.69
N SER A 81 -6.54 -14.18 10.68
CA SER A 81 -7.87 -13.58 10.86
C SER A 81 -8.84 -14.53 11.56
N ILE A 82 -8.87 -15.82 11.16
CA ILE A 82 -9.70 -16.84 11.79
C ILE A 82 -9.30 -17.04 13.26
N LEU A 83 -8.00 -17.14 13.56
CA LEU A 83 -7.53 -17.25 14.94
C LEU A 83 -7.96 -16.05 15.78
N PHE A 84 -7.82 -14.84 15.27
CA PHE A 84 -8.32 -13.64 15.95
C PHE A 84 -9.82 -13.73 16.27
N TYR A 85 -10.64 -14.08 15.28
CA TYR A 85 -12.09 -14.12 15.48
C TYR A 85 -12.50 -15.23 16.47
N ALA A 86 -11.90 -16.41 16.35
CA ALA A 86 -12.28 -17.58 17.14
C ALA A 86 -11.68 -17.56 18.56
N LEU A 87 -10.42 -17.17 18.70
CA LEU A 87 -9.61 -17.43 19.90
C LEU A 87 -8.81 -16.21 20.38
N ASN A 88 -8.98 -15.03 19.78
CA ASN A 88 -8.10 -13.87 19.95
C ASN A 88 -6.66 -14.19 19.50
N LEU A 89 -5.73 -13.23 19.59
CA LEU A 89 -4.36 -13.33 19.05
C LEU A 89 -3.29 -13.16 20.15
N GLY A 90 -3.42 -13.95 21.22
CA GLY A 90 -2.45 -14.06 22.30
C GLY A 90 -1.24 -14.95 21.95
N THR A 91 -0.28 -15.06 22.86
CA THR A 91 0.96 -15.86 22.67
C THR A 91 0.66 -17.34 22.39
N THR A 92 -0.31 -17.92 23.07
CA THR A 92 -0.75 -19.31 22.85
C THR A 92 -1.22 -19.53 21.41
N GLN A 93 -1.96 -18.58 20.83
CA GLN A 93 -2.44 -18.66 19.46
C GLN A 93 -1.31 -18.50 18.44
N ILE A 94 -0.26 -17.72 18.75
CA ILE A 94 0.96 -17.66 17.91
C ILE A 94 1.69 -19.01 17.91
N ILE A 95 1.80 -19.67 19.07
CA ILE A 95 2.41 -21.00 19.16
C ILE A 95 1.59 -22.02 18.38
N LEU A 96 0.26 -22.01 18.56
CA LEU A 96 -0.65 -22.84 17.78
C LEU A 96 -0.50 -22.59 16.28
N PHE A 97 -0.33 -21.32 15.86
CA PHE A 97 -0.07 -20.96 14.48
C PHE A 97 1.23 -21.59 13.97
N ILE A 98 2.36 -21.43 14.68
CA ILE A 98 3.65 -22.00 14.29
C ILE A 98 3.56 -23.53 14.21
N MET A 99 2.96 -24.17 15.21
CA MET A 99 2.77 -25.63 15.23
C MET A 99 1.91 -26.11 14.05
N THR A 100 0.79 -25.44 13.79
CA THR A 100 -0.12 -25.79 12.68
C THR A 100 0.59 -25.65 11.33
N MET A 101 1.27 -24.53 11.10
CA MET A 101 2.01 -24.29 9.86
C MET A 101 3.19 -25.27 9.71
N THR A 102 3.90 -25.58 10.80
CA THR A 102 4.98 -26.59 10.77
C THR A 102 4.44 -27.97 10.44
N PHE A 103 3.31 -28.36 11.03
CA PHE A 103 2.63 -29.61 10.71
C PHE A 103 2.18 -29.68 9.25
N LEU A 104 1.57 -28.62 8.71
CA LEU A 104 1.20 -28.54 7.30
C LEU A 104 2.42 -28.60 6.37
N GLY A 105 3.52 -27.95 6.75
CA GLY A 105 4.80 -28.02 6.03
C GLY A 105 5.38 -29.43 6.01
N LEU A 106 5.27 -30.19 7.11
CA LEU A 106 5.71 -31.58 7.17
C LEU A 106 4.96 -32.47 6.16
N ILE A 107 3.65 -32.31 6.04
CA ILE A 107 2.85 -33.05 5.04
C ILE A 107 3.39 -32.77 3.62
N GLY A 108 3.78 -31.52 3.34
CA GLY A 108 4.33 -31.12 2.05
C GLY A 108 5.77 -31.58 1.78
N SER A 109 6.53 -31.89 2.84
CA SER A 109 7.96 -32.24 2.77
C SER A 109 8.27 -33.70 2.39
N GLY A 110 7.24 -34.55 2.27
CA GLY A 110 7.37 -36.02 2.17
C GLY A 110 7.90 -36.60 0.86
N LYS A 111 8.45 -35.81 -0.08
CA LYS A 111 9.02 -36.31 -1.34
C LYS A 111 10.29 -35.52 -1.71
N THR A 112 11.39 -36.23 -1.87
CA THR A 112 12.76 -35.70 -2.02
C THR A 112 12.87 -34.54 -3.02
N ALA A 113 13.63 -33.52 -2.61
CA ALA A 113 13.94 -32.36 -3.40
C ALA A 113 14.74 -32.73 -4.65
N ASP A 114 14.32 -32.17 -5.79
CA ASP A 114 15.09 -32.19 -7.02
C ASP A 114 16.27 -31.22 -6.82
N ASP A 115 17.49 -31.75 -6.72
CA ASP A 115 18.73 -31.00 -6.50
C ASP A 115 19.05 -30.14 -7.73
N GLN A 116 18.47 -28.94 -7.78
CA GLN A 116 18.88 -27.94 -8.76
C GLN A 116 20.18 -27.29 -8.28
N LYS A 117 21.31 -27.72 -8.87
CA LYS A 117 22.59 -26.99 -8.77
C LYS A 117 22.42 -25.58 -9.33
N ILE A 118 22.42 -24.58 -8.45
CA ILE A 118 22.47 -23.17 -8.84
C ILE A 118 23.92 -22.83 -9.18
N ASN A 119 24.25 -22.83 -10.47
CA ASN A 119 25.55 -22.38 -10.94
C ASN A 119 25.62 -20.85 -10.97
N PHE A 120 26.38 -20.26 -10.04
CA PHE A 120 26.69 -18.83 -10.00
C PHE A 120 27.94 -18.51 -10.84
N THR A 121 27.79 -18.35 -12.15
CA THR A 121 28.82 -17.78 -13.03
C THR A 121 28.21 -16.65 -13.83
N TYR A 122 28.53 -15.39 -13.49
CA TYR A 122 27.53 -14.31 -13.58
C TYR A 122 27.85 -13.04 -14.36
N PHE A 123 28.92 -12.97 -15.16
CA PHE A 123 29.14 -11.78 -16.01
C PHE A 123 29.69 -12.16 -17.38
N ALA A 124 29.03 -11.66 -18.43
CA ALA A 124 29.42 -11.96 -19.82
C ALA A 124 30.42 -10.94 -20.38
N SER A 125 30.52 -9.71 -19.84
CA SER A 125 31.43 -8.67 -20.35
C SER A 125 31.92 -7.66 -19.29
N ILE A 126 33.06 -7.02 -19.56
CA ILE A 126 33.64 -5.93 -18.74
C ILE A 126 32.69 -4.72 -18.67
N LYS A 127 32.04 -4.35 -19.79
CA LYS A 127 31.08 -3.25 -19.84
C LYS A 127 29.92 -3.44 -18.87
N GLN A 128 29.37 -4.65 -18.76
CA GLN A 128 28.29 -4.96 -17.80
C GLN A 128 28.75 -4.83 -16.35
N LYS A 129 29.98 -5.22 -16.03
CA LYS A 129 30.55 -5.04 -14.69
C LYS A 129 30.69 -3.55 -14.35
N ILE A 130 31.15 -2.74 -15.29
CA ILE A 130 31.28 -1.28 -15.13
C ILE A 130 29.91 -0.65 -14.85
N TYR A 131 28.88 -0.95 -15.67
CA TYR A 131 27.54 -0.44 -15.44
C TYR A 131 26.95 -0.88 -14.10
N LEU A 132 27.20 -2.13 -13.68
CA LEU A 132 26.76 -2.60 -12.37
C LEU A 132 27.44 -1.83 -11.24
N ILE A 133 28.75 -1.58 -11.32
CA ILE A 133 29.49 -0.80 -10.32
C ILE A 133 28.92 0.61 -10.23
N PHE A 134 28.72 1.29 -11.37
CA PHE A 134 28.12 2.62 -11.38
C PHE A 134 26.68 2.60 -10.85
N TYR A 135 25.87 1.62 -11.22
CA TYR A 135 24.52 1.47 -10.67
C TYR A 135 24.56 1.35 -9.15
N LEU A 136 25.40 0.47 -8.60
CA LEU A 136 25.53 0.28 -7.15
C LEU A 136 26.04 1.55 -6.47
N LEU A 137 27.01 2.24 -7.05
CA LEU A 137 27.51 3.52 -6.54
C LEU A 137 26.38 4.56 -6.41
N PHE A 138 25.63 4.82 -7.49
CA PHE A 138 24.51 5.78 -7.46
C PHE A 138 23.37 5.31 -6.57
N TYR A 139 23.11 4.00 -6.52
CA TYR A 139 22.10 3.40 -5.65
C TYR A 139 22.41 3.63 -4.17
N PHE A 140 23.62 3.30 -3.72
CA PHE A 140 24.05 3.53 -2.34
C PHE A 140 24.16 5.02 -2.02
N THR A 141 24.58 5.84 -2.98
CA THR A 141 24.58 7.31 -2.82
C THR A 141 23.16 7.84 -2.61
N ALA A 142 22.17 7.35 -3.36
CA ALA A 142 20.77 7.74 -3.18
C ALA A 142 20.26 7.38 -1.78
N TRP A 143 20.53 6.16 -1.31
CA TRP A 143 20.19 5.74 0.06
C TRP A 143 20.87 6.60 1.12
N PHE A 144 22.16 6.89 0.94
CA PHE A 144 22.91 7.76 1.85
C PHE A 144 22.29 9.15 1.96
N VAL A 145 21.90 9.76 0.83
CA VAL A 145 21.17 11.04 0.81
C VAL A 145 19.83 10.91 1.57
N LEU A 146 19.03 9.87 1.33
CA LEU A 146 17.77 9.67 2.05
C LEU A 146 17.98 9.59 3.57
N PHE A 147 19.00 8.87 4.03
CA PHE A 147 19.26 8.70 5.47
C PHE A 147 19.79 9.97 6.16
N ILE A 148 20.60 10.77 5.47
CA ILE A 148 21.12 12.04 6.02
C ILE A 148 20.03 13.10 6.16
N TYR A 149 19.12 13.16 5.19
CA TYR A 149 18.10 14.22 5.12
C TYR A 149 16.75 13.82 5.74
N ARG A 150 16.67 12.68 6.44
CA ARG A 150 15.47 12.32 7.19
C ARG A 150 15.19 13.32 8.32
N THR A 151 13.93 13.56 8.63
CA THR A 151 13.52 14.56 9.63
C THR A 151 12.39 14.07 10.54
N ALA A 152 12.30 14.66 11.73
CA ALA A 152 11.16 14.57 12.65
C ALA A 152 10.38 15.89 12.73
N ALA A 153 10.65 16.84 11.82
CA ALA A 153 9.90 18.07 11.69
C ALA A 153 8.55 17.83 10.99
N PRO A 154 7.54 18.72 11.19
CA PRO A 154 6.26 18.63 10.50
C PRO A 154 6.42 19.11 9.06
N ILE A 155 6.90 18.22 8.19
CA ILE A 155 7.00 18.47 6.74
C ILE A 155 5.77 17.93 6.01
N ARG A 156 5.39 18.57 4.90
CA ARG A 156 4.27 18.13 4.06
C ARG A 156 4.73 17.21 2.95
N ALA A 157 5.90 17.50 2.38
CA ALA A 157 6.51 16.72 1.31
C ALA A 157 7.92 16.23 1.70
N PRO A 158 8.35 15.03 1.26
CA PRO A 158 9.74 14.60 1.46
C PRO A 158 10.73 15.53 0.73
N TRP A 159 10.26 16.25 -0.29
CA TRP A 159 11.02 17.19 -1.10
C TRP A 159 11.41 18.48 -0.36
N GLU A 160 10.79 18.79 0.78
CA GLU A 160 11.16 19.96 1.59
C GLU A 160 12.52 19.79 2.28
N THR A 161 12.94 18.54 2.50
CA THR A 161 14.21 18.21 3.15
C THR A 161 15.24 17.65 2.19
N LEU A 162 14.81 16.86 1.20
CA LEU A 162 15.72 16.26 0.24
C LEU A 162 16.32 17.31 -0.71
N PRO A 163 17.65 17.31 -0.91
CA PRO A 163 18.29 18.24 -1.83
C PRO A 163 17.96 17.88 -3.28
N LYS A 164 17.87 18.90 -4.16
CA LYS A 164 17.56 18.73 -5.59
C LYS A 164 18.50 17.75 -6.32
N ILE A 165 19.74 17.60 -5.84
CA ILE A 165 20.71 16.63 -6.38
C ILE A 165 20.21 15.18 -6.31
N PHE A 166 19.30 14.85 -5.39
CA PHE A 166 18.67 13.54 -5.31
C PHE A 166 17.98 13.14 -6.63
N PHE A 167 17.28 14.07 -7.29
CA PHE A 167 16.64 13.79 -8.58
C PHE A 167 17.65 13.58 -9.70
N VAL A 168 18.82 14.23 -9.65
CA VAL A 168 19.92 13.99 -10.60
C VAL A 168 20.52 12.61 -10.39
N ILE A 169 20.77 12.23 -9.14
CA ILE A 169 21.25 10.89 -8.76
C ILE A 169 20.25 9.83 -9.24
N TYR A 170 18.96 10.03 -8.96
CA TYR A 170 17.89 9.13 -9.38
C TYR A 170 17.80 9.03 -10.90
N PHE A 171 17.82 10.17 -11.62
CA PHE A 171 17.82 10.19 -13.08
C PHE A 171 19.00 9.40 -13.68
N ILE A 172 20.21 9.59 -13.16
CA ILE A 172 21.40 8.84 -13.62
C ILE A 172 21.26 7.35 -13.31
N LEU A 173 20.75 7.00 -12.12
CA LEU A 173 20.48 5.62 -11.74
C LEU A 173 19.48 4.95 -12.70
N THR A 174 18.39 5.65 -13.04
CA THR A 174 17.39 5.19 -14.01
C THR A 174 18.01 5.04 -15.40
N LEU A 175 18.84 5.99 -15.82
CA LEU A 175 19.53 5.96 -17.11
C LEU A 175 20.44 4.74 -17.22
N ILE A 176 21.24 4.45 -16.19
CA ILE A 176 22.09 3.24 -16.14
C ILE A 176 21.22 1.98 -16.16
N LEU A 177 20.13 1.94 -15.40
CA LEU A 177 19.21 0.80 -15.37
C LEU A 177 18.60 0.54 -16.76
N LEU A 178 18.16 1.58 -17.46
CA LEU A 178 17.58 1.45 -18.80
C LEU A 178 18.63 1.09 -19.84
N ILE A 179 19.87 1.61 -19.77
CA ILE A 179 20.99 1.13 -20.61
C ILE A 179 21.20 -0.37 -20.40
N PHE A 180 21.17 -0.84 -19.16
CA PHE A 180 21.37 -2.24 -18.82
C PHE A 180 20.25 -3.16 -19.36
N ASN A 181 19.04 -2.61 -19.51
CA ASN A 181 17.83 -3.34 -19.92
C ASN A 181 17.37 -3.07 -21.35
N THR A 182 18.06 -2.22 -22.12
CA THR A 182 17.76 -1.93 -23.53
C THR A 182 18.88 -2.44 -24.45
N GLY A 183 18.56 -2.73 -25.72
CA GLY A 183 19.52 -3.16 -26.74
C GLY A 183 19.25 -4.58 -27.28
N GLU A 184 19.95 -4.95 -28.35
CA GLU A 184 19.71 -6.20 -29.08
C GLU A 184 19.90 -7.45 -28.20
N GLU A 185 19.02 -8.43 -28.39
CA GLU A 185 19.11 -9.74 -27.76
C GLU A 185 20.05 -10.62 -28.59
N SER A 186 21.21 -10.99 -28.03
CA SER A 186 22.03 -12.07 -28.61
C SER A 186 21.50 -13.42 -28.12
N GLU A 187 21.33 -14.39 -29.03
CA GLU A 187 20.84 -15.75 -28.74
C GLU A 187 21.61 -16.47 -27.63
N ARG A 188 22.92 -16.21 -27.46
CA ARG A 188 23.74 -16.81 -26.39
C ARG A 188 23.40 -16.32 -24.98
N THR A 189 22.69 -15.19 -24.85
CA THR A 189 22.39 -14.55 -23.56
C THR A 189 21.12 -15.09 -22.89
N GLU A 190 20.34 -15.95 -23.55
CA GLU A 190 18.97 -16.30 -23.14
C GLU A 190 18.81 -17.00 -21.77
N LYS A 191 19.76 -17.84 -21.34
CA LYS A 191 19.54 -18.76 -20.21
C LYS A 191 19.99 -18.23 -18.84
N LYS A 192 20.87 -17.22 -18.78
CA LYS A 192 21.52 -16.77 -17.52
C LYS A 192 21.34 -15.28 -17.20
N PHE A 193 20.79 -14.49 -18.12
CA PHE A 193 20.69 -13.02 -18.05
C PHE A 193 19.54 -12.42 -17.20
N PRO A 194 18.39 -13.08 -16.93
CA PRO A 194 17.24 -12.36 -16.37
C PRO A 194 17.32 -12.06 -14.86
N ILE A 195 18.13 -12.76 -14.09
CA ILE A 195 18.10 -12.65 -12.62
C ILE A 195 18.80 -11.39 -12.11
N ILE A 196 19.98 -11.01 -12.65
CA ILE A 196 20.62 -9.73 -12.26
C ILE A 196 19.71 -8.57 -12.65
N ASN A 197 19.22 -8.55 -13.89
CA ASN A 197 18.35 -7.48 -14.36
C ASN A 197 17.10 -7.33 -13.47
N LEU A 198 16.46 -8.44 -13.10
CA LEU A 198 15.36 -8.42 -12.15
C LEU A 198 15.80 -7.94 -10.77
N GLY A 199 16.97 -8.34 -10.28
CA GLY A 199 17.54 -7.85 -9.03
C GLY A 199 17.74 -6.33 -9.03
N LEU A 200 18.25 -5.76 -10.13
CA LEU A 200 18.42 -4.31 -10.30
C LEU A 200 17.08 -3.57 -10.37
N ILE A 201 16.07 -4.17 -11.02
CA ILE A 201 14.73 -3.59 -11.06
C ILE A 201 14.08 -3.64 -9.67
N VAL A 202 14.20 -4.76 -8.96
CA VAL A 202 13.71 -4.90 -7.58
C VAL A 202 14.39 -3.89 -6.66
N SER A 203 15.71 -3.71 -6.74
CA SER A 203 16.40 -2.68 -5.94
C SER A 203 15.95 -1.27 -6.31
N TYR A 204 15.73 -0.99 -7.60
CA TYR A 204 15.21 0.29 -8.05
C TYR A 204 13.79 0.57 -7.52
N PHE A 205 12.90 -0.42 -7.58
CA PHE A 205 11.56 -0.34 -6.96
C PHE A 205 11.67 -0.10 -5.46
N LEU A 206 12.59 -0.80 -4.77
CA LEU A 206 12.79 -0.64 -3.34
C LEU A 206 13.19 0.79 -2.99
N LEU A 207 14.16 1.38 -3.69
CA LEU A 207 14.53 2.79 -3.51
C LEU A 207 13.34 3.72 -3.76
N THR A 208 12.59 3.47 -4.83
CA THR A 208 11.45 4.30 -5.26
C THR A 208 10.32 4.30 -4.23
N LEU A 209 9.98 3.14 -3.64
CA LEU A 209 8.85 3.00 -2.73
C LEU A 209 9.20 3.32 -1.27
N MET A 210 10.49 3.29 -0.89
CA MET A 210 10.92 3.46 0.50
C MET A 210 11.18 4.92 0.92
N ILE A 211 11.06 5.91 0.01
CA ILE A 211 11.41 7.30 0.33
C ILE A 211 10.66 7.82 1.55
N ALA A 212 9.32 7.66 1.60
CA ALA A 212 8.55 8.15 2.74
C ALA A 212 8.94 7.44 4.06
N ILE A 213 9.20 6.13 4.02
CA ILE A 213 9.58 5.38 5.22
C ILE A 213 10.90 5.88 5.81
N VAL A 214 11.84 6.29 4.95
CA VAL A 214 13.17 6.74 5.38
C VAL A 214 13.13 8.21 5.79
N VAL A 215 12.52 9.08 4.98
CA VAL A 215 12.55 10.54 5.16
C VAL A 215 11.71 10.98 6.35
N TYR A 216 10.50 10.43 6.51
CA TYR A 216 9.63 10.72 7.66
C TYR A 216 10.05 9.83 8.84
N LYS A 217 10.96 10.32 9.68
CA LYS A 217 11.58 9.56 10.79
C LYS A 217 10.51 8.95 11.73
N ILE A 218 9.47 9.72 12.05
CA ILE A 218 8.36 9.27 12.93
C ILE A 218 7.36 8.44 12.12
N GLY A 219 6.80 9.00 11.06
CA GLY A 219 5.86 8.33 10.18
C GLY A 219 5.23 9.29 9.19
N TYR A 220 4.65 8.72 8.14
CA TYR A 220 3.99 9.46 7.07
C TYR A 220 2.46 9.41 7.23
N GLY A 221 1.80 10.56 7.06
CA GLY A 221 0.34 10.67 7.03
C GLY A 221 -0.35 10.39 8.37
N PHE A 222 -1.68 10.49 8.38
CA PHE A 222 -2.53 10.21 9.54
C PHE A 222 -2.93 8.72 9.61
N ASP A 223 -3.47 8.17 8.51
CA ASP A 223 -4.03 6.80 8.44
C ASP A 223 -3.09 5.71 8.99
N PRO A 224 -1.77 5.68 8.67
CA PRO A 224 -0.89 4.64 9.20
C PRO A 224 -0.79 4.63 10.73
N PHE A 225 -0.96 5.77 11.40
CA PHE A 225 -0.94 5.83 12.87
C PHE A 225 -2.19 5.19 13.47
N VAL A 226 -3.36 5.40 12.87
CA VAL A 226 -4.62 4.78 13.32
C VAL A 226 -4.54 3.26 13.21
N HIS A 227 -4.08 2.76 12.07
CA HIS A 227 -3.92 1.32 11.86
C HIS A 227 -2.87 0.71 12.79
N ARG A 228 -1.72 1.37 12.95
CA ARG A 228 -0.67 0.91 13.87
C ARG A 228 -1.12 0.91 15.33
N ALA A 229 -1.96 1.86 15.75
CA ALA A 229 -2.53 1.87 17.10
C ALA A 229 -3.45 0.67 17.35
N ALA A 230 -4.26 0.28 16.35
CA ALA A 230 -5.06 -0.94 16.43
C ALA A 230 -4.18 -2.20 16.45
N GLU A 231 -3.13 -2.25 15.63
CA GLU A 231 -2.16 -3.35 15.62
C GLU A 231 -1.42 -3.48 16.94
N LYS A 232 -1.00 -2.36 17.55
CA LYS A 232 -0.38 -2.31 18.89
C LYS A 232 -1.35 -2.83 19.96
N SER A 233 -2.60 -2.37 19.93
CA SER A 233 -3.64 -2.84 20.85
C SER A 233 -3.86 -4.35 20.71
N LEU A 234 -3.93 -4.87 19.48
CA LEU A 234 -4.05 -6.29 19.20
C LEU A 234 -2.79 -7.08 19.64
N PHE A 235 -1.61 -6.50 19.47
CA PHE A 235 -0.35 -7.12 19.90
C PHE A 235 -0.29 -7.28 21.41
N GLU A 236 -0.64 -6.23 22.16
CA GLU A 236 -0.57 -6.16 23.62
C GLU A 236 -1.71 -6.94 24.29
N LEU A 237 -2.96 -6.71 23.87
CA LEU A 237 -4.15 -7.28 24.52
C LEU A 237 -4.59 -8.62 23.91
N GLY A 238 -4.22 -8.89 22.66
CA GLY A 238 -4.69 -10.04 21.89
C GLY A 238 -6.08 -9.89 21.28
N TYR A 239 -6.83 -8.82 21.56
CA TYR A 239 -8.18 -8.60 21.01
C TYR A 239 -8.44 -7.13 20.64
N LEU A 240 -9.53 -6.89 19.90
CA LEU A 240 -10.08 -5.57 19.58
C LEU A 240 -11.60 -5.60 19.77
N TRP A 241 -12.17 -4.56 20.41
CA TRP A 241 -13.61 -4.40 20.58
C TRP A 241 -14.07 -3.01 20.11
N PRO A 242 -15.14 -2.92 19.28
CA PRO A 242 -15.81 -4.04 18.61
C PRO A 242 -14.88 -4.75 17.62
N LYS A 243 -15.13 -6.05 17.36
CA LYS A 243 -14.32 -6.80 16.38
C LYS A 243 -14.54 -6.20 15.00
N PRO A 244 -13.48 -5.70 14.32
CA PRO A 244 -13.66 -5.00 13.05
C PRO A 244 -13.92 -5.99 11.92
N PHE A 245 -14.98 -5.78 11.14
CA PHE A 245 -15.35 -6.65 10.01
C PHE A 245 -14.27 -6.72 8.92
N TYR A 246 -13.52 -5.64 8.74
CA TYR A 246 -12.46 -5.47 7.75
C TYR A 246 -11.15 -4.99 8.41
N TYR A 247 -10.04 -4.92 7.66
CA TYR A 247 -8.67 -4.58 8.11
C TYR A 247 -7.95 -5.66 8.93
N ILE A 248 -8.69 -6.57 9.56
CA ILE A 248 -8.12 -7.62 10.41
C ILE A 248 -7.12 -8.52 9.69
N GLY A 249 -7.25 -8.70 8.38
CA GLY A 249 -6.29 -9.42 7.56
C GLY A 249 -4.89 -8.82 7.60
N GLN A 250 -4.77 -7.48 7.56
CA GLN A 250 -3.48 -6.82 7.74
C GLN A 250 -3.05 -6.87 9.21
N TYR A 251 -3.95 -6.53 10.14
CA TYR A 251 -3.58 -6.41 11.56
C TYR A 251 -3.06 -7.74 12.11
N SER A 252 -3.76 -8.84 11.83
CA SER A 252 -3.33 -10.17 12.24
C SER A 252 -2.01 -10.57 11.59
N LEU A 253 -1.78 -10.23 10.32
CA LEU A 253 -0.51 -10.49 9.63
C LEU A 253 0.65 -9.72 10.28
N VAL A 254 0.50 -8.42 10.56
CA VAL A 254 1.53 -7.61 11.22
C VAL A 254 1.84 -8.15 12.61
N VAL A 255 0.82 -8.47 13.41
CA VAL A 255 1.00 -9.02 14.76
C VAL A 255 1.65 -10.41 14.73
N LEU A 256 1.26 -11.28 13.80
CA LEU A 256 1.89 -12.59 13.60
C LEU A 256 3.38 -12.43 13.26
N LEU A 257 3.70 -11.63 12.26
CA LEU A 257 5.08 -11.42 11.83
C LEU A 257 5.92 -10.81 12.97
N SER A 258 5.38 -9.84 13.70
CA SER A 258 6.04 -9.22 14.85
C SER A 258 6.29 -10.23 15.98
N LYS A 259 5.27 -11.00 16.42
CA LYS A 259 5.41 -11.99 17.50
C LYS A 259 6.30 -13.18 17.12
N ILE A 260 6.28 -13.63 15.86
CA ILE A 260 7.12 -14.74 15.39
C ILE A 260 8.59 -14.31 15.27
N SER A 261 8.84 -13.14 14.67
CA SER A 261 10.22 -12.67 14.44
C SER A 261 10.84 -11.98 15.66
N GLY A 262 10.04 -11.44 16.58
CA GLY A 262 10.51 -10.55 17.64
C GLY A 262 10.91 -9.15 17.14
N ALA A 263 10.66 -8.83 15.86
CA ALA A 263 10.93 -7.50 15.33
C ALA A 263 9.90 -6.47 15.85
N PRO A 264 10.28 -5.19 16.04
CA PRO A 264 9.34 -4.15 16.45
C PRO A 264 8.14 -4.05 15.51
N LEU A 265 6.94 -4.02 16.09
CA LEU A 265 5.68 -3.95 15.34
C LEU A 265 5.67 -2.80 14.32
N ALA A 266 6.14 -1.63 14.72
CA ALA A 266 6.22 -0.45 13.85
C ALA A 266 7.13 -0.66 12.62
N ILE A 267 8.17 -1.49 12.71
CA ILE A 267 9.05 -1.79 11.57
C ILE A 267 8.34 -2.74 10.60
N ILE A 268 7.67 -3.77 11.13
CA ILE A 268 6.88 -4.71 10.32
C ILE A 268 5.78 -3.96 9.57
N ASP A 269 4.98 -3.14 10.26
CA ASP A 269 3.94 -2.30 9.67
C ASP A 269 4.51 -1.41 8.55
N LYS A 270 5.49 -0.55 8.87
CA LYS A 270 6.06 0.39 7.89
C LYS A 270 6.59 -0.32 6.64
N LEU A 271 7.29 -1.44 6.79
CA LEU A 271 7.93 -2.11 5.66
C LEU A 271 7.00 -3.02 4.86
N LEU A 272 5.88 -3.48 5.43
CA LEU A 272 5.07 -4.57 4.87
C LEU A 272 4.72 -4.35 3.39
N VAL A 273 4.00 -3.28 3.07
CA VAL A 273 3.53 -3.06 1.70
C VAL A 273 4.64 -2.61 0.76
N PRO A 274 5.48 -1.61 1.11
CA PRO A 274 6.49 -1.13 0.17
C PRO A 274 7.55 -2.18 -0.17
N LEU A 275 7.92 -3.05 0.79
CA LEU A 275 8.83 -4.16 0.55
C LEU A 275 8.17 -5.25 -0.31
N LEU A 276 6.94 -5.66 0.01
CA LEU A 276 6.23 -6.66 -0.78
C LEU A 276 5.95 -6.18 -2.20
N ALA A 277 5.61 -4.90 -2.40
CA ALA A 277 5.38 -4.31 -3.71
C ALA A 277 6.68 -4.27 -4.54
N ALA A 278 7.79 -3.84 -3.94
CA ALA A 278 9.08 -3.80 -4.62
C ALA A 278 9.56 -5.18 -5.09
N LEU A 279 9.22 -6.23 -4.33
CA LEU A 279 9.54 -7.62 -4.68
C LEU A 279 8.55 -8.19 -5.69
N LEU A 280 7.26 -8.18 -5.37
CA LEU A 280 6.26 -8.97 -6.09
C LEU A 280 5.90 -8.37 -7.45
N ILE A 281 5.78 -7.04 -7.57
CA ILE A 281 5.33 -6.40 -8.82
C ILE A 281 6.26 -6.74 -10.00
N PRO A 282 7.58 -6.42 -9.95
CA PRO A 282 8.47 -6.71 -11.07
C PRO A 282 8.67 -8.21 -11.30
N LEU A 283 8.73 -9.02 -10.23
CA LEU A 283 8.92 -10.46 -10.36
C LEU A 283 7.73 -11.14 -11.04
N VAL A 284 6.50 -10.81 -10.64
CA VAL A 284 5.28 -11.40 -11.21
C VAL A 284 5.02 -10.86 -12.61
N ALA A 285 5.17 -9.54 -12.83
CA ALA A 285 5.05 -8.95 -14.16
C ALA A 285 5.99 -9.63 -15.16
N TYR A 286 7.27 -9.77 -14.83
CA TYR A 286 8.19 -10.46 -15.71
C TYR A 286 7.86 -11.96 -15.88
N ALA A 287 7.56 -12.67 -14.79
CA ALA A 287 7.32 -14.11 -14.82
C ALA A 287 6.11 -14.49 -15.70
N GLU A 288 5.06 -13.68 -15.69
CA GLU A 288 3.82 -13.96 -16.39
C GLU A 288 3.82 -13.46 -17.83
N PHE A 289 4.27 -12.23 -18.04
CA PHE A 289 4.19 -11.61 -19.36
C PHE A 289 5.30 -12.09 -20.31
N LYS A 290 6.43 -12.60 -19.81
CA LYS A 290 7.47 -13.23 -20.66
C LYS A 290 6.96 -14.48 -21.39
N LYS A 291 5.85 -15.07 -20.92
CA LYS A 291 5.23 -16.24 -21.57
C LYS A 291 4.49 -15.84 -22.85
N PHE A 292 4.19 -14.56 -23.03
CA PHE A 292 3.43 -14.02 -24.16
C PHE A 292 4.27 -13.09 -25.04
N PHE A 293 5.13 -12.27 -24.45
CA PHE A 293 5.98 -11.34 -25.18
C PHE A 293 7.31 -11.97 -25.57
N GLY A 294 7.73 -11.74 -26.82
CA GLY A 294 8.96 -12.32 -27.35
C GLY A 294 10.25 -11.64 -26.87
N ASN A 295 10.26 -10.31 -26.71
CA ASN A 295 11.46 -9.56 -26.33
C ASN A 295 11.49 -9.33 -24.81
N LYS A 296 12.37 -10.05 -24.11
CA LYS A 296 12.43 -10.06 -22.63
C LYS A 296 13.00 -8.76 -22.09
N LYS A 297 13.96 -8.14 -22.78
CA LYS A 297 14.53 -6.83 -22.43
C LYS A 297 13.49 -5.72 -22.46
N THR A 298 12.70 -5.66 -23.54
CA THR A 298 11.60 -4.68 -23.69
C THR A 298 10.55 -4.88 -22.61
N LEU A 299 10.26 -6.13 -22.23
CA LEU A 299 9.38 -6.42 -21.10
C LEU A 299 9.94 -5.92 -19.76
N LEU A 300 11.25 -6.07 -19.52
CA LEU A 300 11.89 -5.55 -18.30
C LEU A 300 11.77 -4.02 -18.22
N VAL A 301 11.95 -3.32 -19.34
CA VAL A 301 11.71 -1.87 -19.42
C VAL A 301 10.24 -1.54 -19.19
N ALA A 302 9.32 -2.26 -19.82
CA ALA A 302 7.88 -2.08 -19.60
C ALA A 302 7.49 -2.30 -18.14
N ALA A 303 8.08 -3.30 -17.48
CA ALA A 303 7.88 -3.58 -16.06
C ALA A 303 8.40 -2.43 -15.17
N CYS A 304 9.48 -1.75 -15.54
CA CYS A 304 9.94 -0.54 -14.84
C CYS A 304 8.91 0.59 -14.95
N LEU A 305 8.31 0.77 -16.12
CA LEU A 305 7.29 1.80 -16.36
C LEU A 305 5.95 1.53 -15.65
N ILE A 306 5.78 0.38 -14.98
CA ILE A 306 4.65 0.17 -14.06
C ILE A 306 4.71 1.13 -12.87
N LEU A 307 5.90 1.62 -12.49
CA LEU A 307 6.06 2.61 -11.42
C LEU A 307 5.30 3.91 -11.66
N LEU A 308 4.97 4.23 -12.93
CA LEU A 308 4.12 5.37 -13.27
C LEU A 308 2.74 5.31 -12.60
N PHE A 309 2.24 4.09 -12.34
CA PHE A 309 0.93 3.84 -11.75
C PHE A 309 1.03 3.24 -10.35
N ALA A 310 2.09 2.48 -10.07
CA ALA A 310 2.23 1.73 -8.83
C ALA A 310 2.74 2.58 -7.65
N THR A 311 3.62 3.55 -7.88
CA THR A 311 4.28 4.28 -6.80
C THR A 311 3.29 4.94 -5.84
N PRO A 312 2.27 5.71 -6.30
CA PRO A 312 1.30 6.36 -5.41
C PRO A 312 0.50 5.41 -4.52
N LEU A 313 0.42 4.13 -4.87
CA LEU A 313 -0.42 3.13 -4.20
C LEU A 313 0.31 2.34 -3.11
N PHE A 314 1.64 2.24 -3.19
CA PHE A 314 2.41 1.23 -2.44
C PHE A 314 3.63 1.78 -1.71
N PHE A 315 3.74 3.10 -1.51
CA PHE A 315 4.86 3.70 -0.76
C PHE A 315 4.66 3.75 0.77
N TYR A 316 3.49 3.36 1.25
CA TYR A 316 3.13 3.29 2.67
C TYR A 316 2.21 2.09 2.94
N THR A 317 2.13 1.67 4.20
CA THR A 317 1.28 0.53 4.62
C THR A 317 -0.02 1.05 5.22
N VAL A 318 -1.13 0.65 4.59
CA VAL A 318 -2.51 0.69 5.10
C VAL A 318 -3.29 -0.50 4.51
N PRO A 319 -4.39 -0.97 5.13
CA PRO A 319 -5.13 -2.13 4.65
C PRO A 319 -5.50 -2.05 3.16
N GLN A 320 -5.95 -0.88 2.68
CA GLN A 320 -6.26 -0.67 1.27
C GLN A 320 -5.06 -0.92 0.34
N SER A 321 -3.86 -0.48 0.73
CA SER A 321 -2.64 -0.63 -0.08
C SER A 321 -2.21 -2.11 -0.18
N LEU A 322 -2.31 -2.87 0.91
CA LEU A 322 -2.03 -4.32 0.91
C LEU A 322 -3.06 -5.08 0.06
N ALA A 323 -4.35 -4.76 0.20
CA ALA A 323 -5.42 -5.35 -0.59
C ALA A 323 -5.23 -5.06 -2.09
N ASN A 324 -4.91 -3.82 -2.44
CA ASN A 324 -4.60 -3.40 -3.81
C ASN A 324 -3.38 -4.13 -4.38
N LEU A 325 -2.32 -4.33 -3.58
CA LEU A 325 -1.14 -5.07 -4.01
C LEU A 325 -1.51 -6.52 -4.32
N LEU A 326 -2.21 -7.21 -3.42
CA LEU A 326 -2.64 -8.59 -3.65
C LEU A 326 -3.56 -8.72 -4.87
N LEU A 327 -4.45 -7.74 -5.09
CA LEU A 327 -5.31 -7.68 -6.27
C LEU A 327 -4.48 -7.54 -7.56
N LEU A 328 -3.51 -6.62 -7.59
CA LEU A 328 -2.63 -6.44 -8.74
C LEU A 328 -1.87 -7.72 -9.08
N ILE A 329 -1.29 -8.37 -8.05
CA ILE A 329 -0.56 -9.62 -8.23
C ILE A 329 -1.48 -10.74 -8.75
N LEU A 330 -2.70 -10.85 -8.21
CA LEU A 330 -3.70 -11.82 -8.68
C LEU A 330 -4.04 -11.62 -10.16
N VAL A 331 -4.25 -10.38 -10.57
CA VAL A 331 -4.59 -10.02 -11.95
C VAL A 331 -3.43 -10.34 -12.90
N PHE A 332 -2.18 -10.03 -12.51
CA PHE A 332 -1.00 -10.37 -13.31
C PHE A 332 -0.79 -11.88 -13.45
N LEU A 333 -0.95 -12.64 -12.37
CA LEU A 333 -0.85 -14.11 -12.40
C LEU A 333 -1.82 -14.78 -13.35
N ASN A 334 -3.01 -14.19 -13.53
CA ASN A 334 -4.03 -14.74 -14.40
C ASN A 334 -3.85 -14.39 -15.87
N PHE A 335 -3.12 -13.34 -16.19
CA PHE A 335 -3.02 -12.87 -17.57
C PHE A 335 -2.50 -13.94 -18.54
N SER A 336 -1.50 -14.73 -18.12
CA SER A 336 -0.97 -15.81 -18.97
C SER A 336 -1.98 -16.94 -19.18
N CYS A 337 -2.77 -17.28 -18.17
CA CYS A 337 -3.85 -18.27 -18.28
C CYS A 337 -4.94 -17.79 -19.23
N LEU A 338 -5.30 -16.49 -19.19
CA LEU A 338 -6.32 -15.92 -20.06
C LEU A 338 -5.92 -15.99 -21.54
N ILE A 339 -4.67 -15.66 -21.86
CA ILE A 339 -4.14 -15.73 -23.22
C ILE A 339 -4.06 -17.18 -23.70
N LYS A 340 -3.53 -18.09 -22.88
CA LYS A 340 -3.42 -19.51 -23.24
C LYS A 340 -4.75 -20.26 -23.20
N LYS A 341 -5.83 -19.58 -22.79
CA LYS A 341 -7.18 -20.16 -22.60
C LYS A 341 -7.16 -21.34 -21.61
N GLU A 342 -6.24 -21.28 -20.66
CA GLU A 342 -6.10 -22.26 -19.58
C GLU A 342 -7.07 -21.96 -18.45
N LYS A 343 -7.40 -22.99 -17.67
CA LYS A 343 -8.28 -22.83 -16.51
C LYS A 343 -7.54 -22.08 -15.40
N ILE A 344 -8.18 -21.05 -14.85
CA ILE A 344 -7.63 -20.31 -13.71
C ILE A 344 -7.44 -21.27 -12.52
N PRO A 345 -6.25 -21.30 -11.89
CA PRO A 345 -5.99 -22.19 -10.76
C PRO A 345 -6.89 -21.90 -9.55
N SER A 346 -7.49 -22.94 -8.97
CA SER A 346 -8.42 -22.82 -7.84
C SER A 346 -7.80 -22.28 -6.54
N TRP A 347 -6.47 -22.37 -6.36
CA TRP A 347 -5.82 -21.84 -5.15
C TRP A 347 -5.96 -20.32 -5.03
N GLN A 348 -6.22 -19.62 -6.15
CA GLN A 348 -6.38 -18.17 -6.15
C GLN A 348 -7.64 -17.68 -5.43
N TRP A 349 -8.62 -18.56 -5.19
CA TRP A 349 -9.73 -18.29 -4.27
C TRP A 349 -9.21 -17.92 -2.86
N LEU A 350 -8.08 -18.50 -2.44
CA LEU A 350 -7.43 -18.12 -1.17
C LEU A 350 -6.92 -16.68 -1.22
N THR A 351 -6.33 -16.23 -2.33
CA THR A 351 -5.87 -14.84 -2.44
C THR A 351 -7.04 -13.87 -2.42
N LEU A 352 -8.16 -14.19 -3.07
CA LEU A 352 -9.39 -13.38 -2.96
C LEU A 352 -9.95 -13.34 -1.54
N ALA A 353 -10.00 -14.47 -0.85
CA ALA A 353 -10.44 -14.51 0.54
C ALA A 353 -9.53 -13.67 1.45
N ALA A 354 -8.21 -13.71 1.23
CA ALA A 354 -7.28 -12.84 1.94
C ALA A 354 -7.55 -11.35 1.68
N ILE A 355 -7.79 -10.95 0.43
CA ILE A 355 -8.16 -9.56 0.08
C ILE A 355 -9.44 -9.15 0.81
N PHE A 356 -10.44 -10.04 0.90
CA PHE A 356 -11.69 -9.78 1.61
C PHE A 356 -11.49 -9.48 3.10
N PHE A 357 -10.64 -10.25 3.80
CA PHE A 357 -10.29 -9.98 5.21
C PHE A 357 -9.50 -8.68 5.41
N ILE A 358 -8.86 -8.17 4.36
CA ILE A 358 -8.10 -6.92 4.42
C ILE A 358 -9.00 -5.73 4.09
N HIS A 359 -9.59 -5.67 2.89
CA HIS A 359 -10.37 -4.50 2.48
C HIS A 359 -11.47 -4.81 1.45
N PRO A 360 -12.75 -4.47 1.72
CA PRO A 360 -13.86 -4.79 0.83
C PRO A 360 -13.83 -4.04 -0.50
N LEU A 361 -13.36 -2.79 -0.51
CA LEU A 361 -13.31 -1.97 -1.73
C LEU A 361 -12.46 -2.61 -2.84
N SER A 362 -11.39 -3.33 -2.50
CA SER A 362 -10.61 -4.12 -3.49
C SER A 362 -11.19 -5.52 -3.70
N ALA A 363 -11.76 -6.12 -2.64
CA ALA A 363 -12.29 -7.48 -2.69
C ALA A 363 -13.50 -7.62 -3.63
N VAL A 364 -14.45 -6.67 -3.59
CA VAL A 364 -15.69 -6.76 -4.38
C VAL A 364 -15.40 -6.66 -5.89
N PRO A 365 -14.69 -5.64 -6.40
CA PRO A 365 -14.28 -5.60 -7.81
C PRO A 365 -13.37 -6.76 -8.20
N GLY A 366 -12.47 -7.20 -7.30
CA GLY A 366 -11.61 -8.35 -7.52
C GLY A 366 -12.37 -9.66 -7.67
N LEU A 367 -13.41 -9.87 -6.87
CA LEU A 367 -14.30 -11.03 -6.96
C LEU A 367 -15.09 -11.03 -8.27
N ILE A 368 -15.64 -9.88 -8.66
CA ILE A 368 -16.35 -9.69 -9.93
C ILE A 368 -15.43 -10.03 -11.10
N TRP A 369 -14.23 -9.43 -11.11
CA TRP A 369 -13.22 -9.69 -12.13
C TRP A 369 -12.89 -11.18 -12.19
N PHE A 370 -12.65 -11.82 -11.05
CA PHE A 370 -12.28 -13.22 -10.99
C PHE A 370 -13.40 -14.15 -11.47
N ILE A 371 -14.64 -13.97 -11.01
CA ILE A 371 -15.78 -14.80 -11.42
C ILE A 371 -16.05 -14.62 -12.92
N PHE A 372 -15.95 -13.39 -13.44
CA PHE A 372 -16.11 -13.12 -14.87
C PHE A 372 -15.16 -13.96 -15.73
N TRP A 373 -13.87 -14.02 -15.35
CA TRP A 373 -12.87 -14.80 -16.06
C TRP A 373 -12.93 -16.29 -15.76
N TYR A 374 -13.18 -16.69 -14.52
CA TYR A 374 -13.37 -18.08 -14.11
C TYR A 374 -14.56 -18.71 -14.84
N GLY A 375 -15.60 -17.92 -15.10
CA GLY A 375 -16.77 -18.27 -15.91
C GLY A 375 -16.44 -18.68 -17.35
N ASN A 376 -15.25 -18.37 -17.87
CA ASN A 376 -14.79 -18.90 -19.16
C ASN A 376 -14.61 -20.43 -19.16
N SER A 377 -14.62 -21.08 -18.00
CA SER A 377 -14.58 -22.54 -17.88
C SER A 377 -15.94 -23.24 -17.92
N LEU A 378 -17.05 -22.48 -17.90
CA LEU A 378 -18.42 -23.03 -17.92
C LEU A 378 -18.80 -23.63 -19.30
N SER A 379 -20.00 -24.18 -19.44
CA SER A 379 -20.54 -24.58 -20.76
C SER A 379 -20.95 -23.36 -21.59
N ALA A 380 -21.02 -23.49 -22.92
CA ALA A 380 -21.36 -22.39 -23.81
C ALA A 380 -22.74 -21.77 -23.51
N ARG A 381 -23.74 -22.60 -23.17
CA ARG A 381 -25.09 -22.16 -22.78
C ARG A 381 -25.07 -21.34 -21.49
N LEU A 382 -24.40 -21.84 -20.45
CA LEU A 382 -24.29 -21.13 -19.18
C LEU A 382 -23.52 -19.81 -19.32
N LYS A 383 -22.46 -19.75 -20.13
CA LYS A 383 -21.69 -18.51 -20.37
C LYS A 383 -22.55 -17.39 -20.94
N LYS A 384 -23.44 -17.70 -21.89
CA LYS A 384 -24.31 -16.69 -22.53
C LYS A 384 -25.28 -16.04 -21.55
N ILE A 385 -25.62 -16.71 -20.46
CA ILE A 385 -26.54 -16.22 -19.43
C ILE A 385 -25.76 -15.56 -18.28
N ILE A 386 -24.75 -16.25 -17.75
CA ILE A 386 -24.04 -15.83 -16.55
C ILE A 386 -23.16 -14.61 -16.80
N LYS A 387 -22.49 -14.50 -17.96
CA LYS A 387 -21.60 -13.35 -18.21
C LYS A 387 -22.34 -12.01 -18.24
N PRO A 388 -23.48 -11.86 -18.96
CA PRO A 388 -24.27 -10.64 -18.87
C PRO A 388 -24.75 -10.32 -17.47
N LEU A 389 -25.17 -11.32 -16.69
CA LEU A 389 -25.57 -11.13 -15.29
C LEU A 389 -24.42 -10.63 -14.42
N ILE A 390 -23.21 -11.17 -14.59
CA ILE A 390 -22.01 -10.68 -13.90
C ILE A 390 -21.71 -9.24 -14.30
N LEU A 391 -21.80 -8.89 -15.59
CA LEU A 391 -21.56 -7.52 -16.06
C LEU A 391 -22.62 -6.53 -15.54
N LEU A 392 -23.88 -6.94 -15.48
CA LEU A 392 -24.96 -6.15 -14.90
C LEU A 392 -24.71 -5.92 -13.41
N PHE A 393 -24.37 -6.97 -12.67
CA PHE A 393 -24.01 -6.85 -11.26
C PHE A 393 -22.76 -5.98 -11.07
N ALA A 394 -21.75 -6.14 -11.93
CA ALA A 394 -20.53 -5.35 -11.90
C ALA A 394 -20.77 -3.84 -12.05
N ALA A 395 -21.84 -3.46 -12.77
CA ALA A 395 -22.20 -2.07 -12.98
C ALA A 395 -22.87 -1.39 -11.78
N VAL A 396 -23.24 -2.14 -10.73
CA VAL A 396 -23.97 -1.62 -9.56
C VAL A 396 -23.46 -2.20 -8.22
N ALA A 397 -22.34 -2.91 -8.24
CA ALA A 397 -21.93 -3.74 -7.11
C ALA A 397 -21.58 -2.93 -5.86
N LEU A 398 -20.84 -1.83 -6.01
CA LEU A 398 -20.43 -1.01 -4.87
C LEU A 398 -21.59 -0.20 -4.24
N PRO A 399 -22.47 0.46 -5.00
CA PRO A 399 -23.68 1.07 -4.44
C PRO A 399 -24.55 0.08 -3.67
N ILE A 400 -24.73 -1.15 -4.18
CA ILE A 400 -25.44 -2.21 -3.46
C ILE A 400 -24.70 -2.55 -2.16
N PHE A 401 -23.38 -2.76 -2.24
CA PHE A 401 -22.57 -3.10 -1.08
C PHE A 401 -22.61 -2.01 0.01
N PHE A 402 -22.44 -0.74 -0.34
CA PHE A 402 -22.54 0.37 0.60
C PHE A 402 -23.95 0.51 1.17
N SER A 403 -24.99 0.34 0.36
CA SER A 403 -26.38 0.38 0.84
C SER A 403 -26.68 -0.74 1.84
N LEU A 404 -26.09 -1.92 1.67
CA LEU A 404 -26.20 -3.01 2.64
C LEU A 404 -25.44 -2.69 3.93
N LEU A 405 -24.21 -2.14 3.82
CA LEU A 405 -23.44 -1.72 4.99
C LEU A 405 -24.16 -0.63 5.81
N ALA A 406 -24.81 0.33 5.15
CA ALA A 406 -25.58 1.38 5.81
C ALA A 406 -26.78 0.87 6.62
N LYS A 407 -27.31 -0.31 6.27
CA LYS A 407 -28.38 -0.96 7.05
C LYS A 407 -27.84 -1.71 8.26
N ILE A 408 -26.59 -2.17 8.21
CA ILE A 408 -25.98 -2.99 9.26
C ILE A 408 -25.25 -2.13 10.29
N SER A 409 -24.64 -1.02 9.85
CA SER A 409 -23.79 -0.16 10.69
C SER A 409 -24.54 1.12 11.03
N ALA A 410 -24.92 1.31 12.29
CA ALA A 410 -25.68 2.47 12.76
C ALA A 410 -24.99 3.83 12.49
N ASP A 411 -23.66 3.82 12.45
CA ASP A 411 -22.81 5.00 12.24
C ASP A 411 -22.48 5.26 10.76
N PHE A 412 -22.96 4.41 9.83
CA PHE A 412 -22.70 4.54 8.40
C PHE A 412 -23.97 5.03 7.68
N SER A 413 -24.07 6.34 7.45
CA SER A 413 -25.16 6.92 6.68
C SER A 413 -24.74 7.29 5.26
N LEU A 414 -25.65 7.08 4.31
CA LEU A 414 -25.47 7.44 2.90
C LEU A 414 -26.54 8.42 2.47
N SER A 415 -26.16 9.37 1.63
CA SER A 415 -27.10 10.20 0.87
C SER A 415 -26.69 10.25 -0.59
N PHE A 416 -27.66 10.31 -1.49
CA PHE A 416 -27.40 10.41 -2.93
C PHE A 416 -27.46 11.88 -3.36
N ASN A 417 -26.43 12.36 -4.02
CA ASN A 417 -26.34 13.72 -4.52
C ASN A 417 -25.65 13.75 -5.89
N VAL A 418 -26.42 14.09 -6.93
CA VAL A 418 -25.92 14.21 -8.31
C VAL A 418 -24.84 15.29 -8.44
N LYS A 419 -24.85 16.33 -7.59
CA LYS A 419 -23.79 17.34 -7.57
C LYS A 419 -22.43 16.74 -7.24
N ASN A 420 -22.38 15.68 -6.42
CA ASN A 420 -21.14 14.99 -6.11
C ASN A 420 -20.54 14.32 -7.36
N LEU A 421 -21.38 13.77 -8.24
CA LEU A 421 -20.93 13.23 -9.52
C LEU A 421 -20.38 14.34 -10.44
N ILE A 422 -21.00 15.51 -10.47
CA ILE A 422 -20.49 16.65 -11.25
C ILE A 422 -19.11 17.06 -10.73
N ASN A 423 -18.97 17.26 -9.42
CA ASN A 423 -17.69 17.58 -8.79
C ASN A 423 -16.63 16.50 -9.07
N PHE A 424 -17.03 15.22 -9.04
CA PHE A 424 -16.14 14.11 -9.40
C PHE A 424 -15.67 14.21 -10.86
N LEU A 425 -16.59 14.40 -11.81
CA LEU A 425 -16.26 14.55 -13.23
C LEU A 425 -15.39 15.78 -13.51
N GLU A 426 -15.63 16.89 -12.81
CA GLU A 426 -14.78 18.09 -12.85
C GLU A 426 -13.35 17.76 -12.37
N SER A 427 -13.21 17.01 -11.28
CA SER A 427 -11.89 16.57 -10.80
C SER A 427 -11.17 15.63 -11.78
N LEU A 428 -11.92 14.86 -12.61
CA LEU A 428 -11.32 14.06 -13.68
C LEU A 428 -10.89 14.91 -14.87
N LYS A 429 -11.61 15.99 -15.18
CA LYS A 429 -11.27 16.92 -16.26
C LYS A 429 -9.92 17.60 -16.02
N GLU A 430 -9.57 17.89 -14.77
CA GLU A 430 -8.24 18.39 -14.41
C GLU A 430 -7.10 17.43 -14.81
N ASN A 431 -7.43 16.14 -15.03
CA ASN A 431 -6.50 15.06 -15.38
C ASN A 431 -6.61 14.58 -16.84
N ILE A 432 -7.42 15.25 -17.68
CA ILE A 432 -7.65 14.90 -19.09
C ILE A 432 -7.55 16.15 -19.98
N LEU A 433 -6.62 16.14 -20.94
CA LEU A 433 -6.47 17.18 -21.97
C LEU A 433 -6.24 18.59 -21.40
N ASN A 434 -5.64 18.67 -20.21
CA ASN A 434 -5.32 19.94 -19.59
C ASN A 434 -4.09 20.54 -20.27
N TYR A 435 -4.22 21.78 -20.75
CA TYR A 435 -3.13 22.54 -21.36
C TYR A 435 -2.52 23.47 -20.32
N LEU A 436 -1.22 23.31 -20.11
CA LEU A 436 -0.41 24.24 -19.33
C LEU A 436 0.55 24.98 -20.26
N PRO A 437 0.44 26.32 -20.38
CA PRO A 437 1.44 27.09 -21.10
C PRO A 437 2.82 26.84 -20.51
N PHE A 438 3.79 26.57 -21.38
CA PHE A 438 5.13 26.20 -20.96
C PHE A 438 5.93 27.43 -20.54
N TYR A 439 6.01 27.70 -19.23
CA TYR A 439 6.85 28.79 -18.69
C TYR A 439 8.17 28.29 -18.10
N SER A 440 8.25 27.02 -17.70
CA SER A 440 9.47 26.42 -17.14
C SER A 440 9.47 24.91 -17.29
N PRO A 441 10.63 24.23 -17.16
CA PRO A 441 10.69 22.75 -17.13
C PRO A 441 9.76 22.12 -16.09
N TYR A 442 9.41 22.85 -15.02
CA TYR A 442 8.45 22.44 -14.00
C TYR A 442 7.04 22.20 -14.58
N HIS A 443 6.65 22.98 -15.59
CA HIS A 443 5.35 22.85 -16.25
C HIS A 443 5.25 21.55 -17.05
N LEU A 444 6.37 20.97 -17.51
CA LEU A 444 6.34 19.65 -18.17
C LEU A 444 6.02 18.53 -17.17
N VAL A 445 6.51 18.64 -15.94
CA VAL A 445 6.19 17.69 -14.87
C VAL A 445 4.70 17.73 -14.58
N TYR A 446 4.14 18.93 -14.42
CA TYR A 446 2.71 19.10 -14.17
C TYR A 446 1.83 18.77 -15.38
N LEU A 447 2.30 19.01 -16.60
CA LEU A 447 1.61 18.56 -17.80
C LEU A 447 1.46 17.03 -17.81
N PHE A 448 2.48 16.30 -17.37
CA PHE A 448 2.39 14.85 -17.18
C PHE A 448 1.39 14.48 -16.06
N HIS A 449 1.42 15.18 -14.92
CA HIS A 449 0.48 14.95 -13.81
C HIS A 449 -0.99 15.10 -14.23
N HIS A 450 -1.32 16.25 -14.83
CA HIS A 450 -2.66 16.61 -15.29
C HIS A 450 -3.12 15.87 -16.55
N ASN A 451 -2.32 14.94 -17.07
CA ASN A 451 -2.70 14.06 -18.18
C ASN A 451 -2.41 12.59 -17.86
N SER A 452 -2.23 12.24 -16.59
CA SER A 452 -1.94 10.87 -16.16
C SER A 452 -3.06 9.90 -16.53
N LEU A 453 -4.32 10.28 -16.30
CA LEU A 453 -5.49 9.48 -16.69
C LEU A 453 -5.62 9.33 -18.20
N LEU A 454 -5.31 10.38 -18.97
CA LEU A 454 -5.26 10.29 -20.44
C LEU A 454 -4.18 9.30 -20.90
N LEU A 455 -3.00 9.32 -20.28
CA LEU A 455 -1.93 8.36 -20.57
C LEU A 455 -2.36 6.92 -20.27
N GLU A 456 -3.07 6.69 -19.15
CA GLU A 456 -3.66 5.38 -18.83
C GLU A 456 -4.62 4.90 -19.91
N ILE A 457 -5.53 5.77 -20.36
CA ILE A 457 -6.51 5.46 -21.43
C ILE A 457 -5.79 5.15 -22.75
N LEU A 458 -4.77 5.94 -23.11
CA LEU A 458 -4.00 5.74 -24.35
C LEU A 458 -3.23 4.41 -24.32
N PHE A 459 -2.56 4.08 -23.21
CA PHE A 459 -1.89 2.79 -23.07
C PHE A 459 -2.88 1.62 -23.01
N PHE A 460 -4.04 1.79 -22.38
CA PHE A 460 -5.11 0.79 -22.40
C PHE A 460 -5.59 0.53 -23.84
N GLY A 461 -5.90 1.59 -24.61
CA GLY A 461 -6.29 1.48 -26.02
C GLY A 461 -5.21 0.84 -26.90
N ALA A 462 -3.94 1.24 -26.72
CA ALA A 462 -2.80 0.62 -27.40
C ALA A 462 -2.64 -0.87 -27.05
N GLY A 463 -2.93 -1.25 -25.81
CA GLY A 463 -2.95 -2.63 -25.33
C GLY A 463 -4.05 -3.47 -25.97
N LEU A 464 -5.27 -2.94 -26.02
CA LEU A 464 -6.39 -3.58 -26.73
C LEU A 464 -6.06 -3.79 -28.21
N PHE A 465 -5.55 -2.74 -28.88
CA PHE A 465 -5.12 -2.82 -30.26
C PHE A 465 -4.02 -3.87 -30.48
N TYR A 466 -3.04 -3.95 -29.57
CA TYR A 466 -2.00 -4.95 -29.63
C TYR A 466 -2.54 -6.38 -29.52
N LEU A 467 -3.50 -6.63 -28.63
CA LEU A 467 -4.16 -7.93 -28.49
C LEU A 467 -4.95 -8.31 -29.73
N ILE A 468 -5.71 -7.37 -30.31
CA ILE A 468 -6.43 -7.56 -31.58
C ILE A 468 -5.45 -7.97 -32.68
N LYS A 469 -4.33 -7.25 -32.83
CA LYS A 469 -3.28 -7.59 -33.80
C LYS A 469 -2.65 -8.96 -33.57
N LYS A 470 -2.69 -9.47 -32.34
CA LYS A 470 -2.22 -10.81 -31.97
C LYS A 470 -3.27 -11.91 -32.10
N GLY A 471 -4.47 -11.60 -32.61
CA GLY A 471 -5.57 -12.55 -32.78
C GLY A 471 -6.37 -12.80 -31.49
N GLU A 472 -6.18 -11.99 -30.45
CA GLU A 472 -6.85 -12.13 -29.16
C GLU A 472 -8.04 -11.15 -29.00
N GLU A 473 -8.81 -10.96 -30.08
CA GLU A 473 -9.94 -10.02 -30.16
C GLU A 473 -10.99 -10.26 -29.07
N LYS A 474 -11.31 -11.54 -28.80
CA LYS A 474 -12.26 -11.92 -27.75
C LYS A 474 -11.77 -11.54 -26.36
N LEU A 475 -10.47 -11.63 -26.10
CA LEU A 475 -9.89 -11.22 -24.82
C LEU A 475 -9.99 -9.70 -24.68
N ALA A 476 -9.60 -8.96 -25.72
CA ALA A 476 -9.70 -7.50 -25.76
C ALA A 476 -11.15 -7.01 -25.55
N GLY A 477 -12.13 -7.57 -26.27
CA GLY A 477 -13.54 -7.22 -26.12
C GLY A 477 -14.10 -7.54 -24.73
N ASN A 478 -13.72 -8.67 -24.13
CA ASN A 478 -14.14 -9.00 -22.76
C ASN A 478 -13.55 -8.04 -21.72
N TYR A 479 -12.29 -7.62 -21.88
CA TYR A 479 -11.69 -6.60 -21.01
C TYR A 479 -12.42 -5.26 -21.15
N LEU A 480 -12.68 -4.82 -22.39
CA LEU A 480 -13.41 -3.58 -22.63
C LEU A 480 -14.78 -3.60 -21.96
N LEU A 481 -15.57 -4.67 -22.14
CA LEU A 481 -16.89 -4.82 -21.51
C LEU A 481 -16.82 -4.78 -19.99
N LEU A 482 -15.87 -5.48 -19.37
CA LEU A 482 -15.72 -5.52 -17.92
C LEU A 482 -15.32 -4.16 -17.36
N ILE A 483 -14.35 -3.49 -17.98
CA ILE A 483 -13.92 -2.15 -17.55
C ILE A 483 -15.05 -1.14 -17.73
N THR A 484 -15.80 -1.19 -18.84
CA THR A 484 -16.98 -0.33 -19.03
C THR A 484 -18.03 -0.54 -17.94
N ALA A 485 -18.32 -1.79 -17.56
CA ALA A 485 -19.25 -2.08 -16.47
C ALA A 485 -18.77 -1.45 -15.14
N LEU A 486 -17.49 -1.60 -14.80
CA LEU A 486 -16.93 -1.00 -13.59
C LEU A 486 -16.88 0.54 -13.64
N VAL A 487 -16.70 1.13 -14.81
CA VAL A 487 -16.79 2.59 -14.99
C VAL A 487 -18.22 3.08 -14.76
N ILE A 488 -19.24 2.32 -15.19
CA ILE A 488 -20.64 2.64 -14.85
C ILE A 488 -20.84 2.61 -13.33
N ASP A 489 -20.32 1.58 -12.65
CA ASP A 489 -20.35 1.48 -11.18
C ASP A 489 -19.65 2.68 -10.53
N LEU A 490 -18.51 3.11 -11.06
CA LEU A 490 -17.78 4.28 -10.57
C LEU A 490 -18.61 5.56 -10.66
N LEU A 491 -19.32 5.78 -11.76
CA LEU A 491 -20.20 6.94 -11.91
C LEU A 491 -21.34 6.90 -10.88
N LEU A 492 -21.88 5.72 -10.58
CA LEU A 492 -22.90 5.58 -9.53
C LEU A 492 -22.32 5.82 -8.13
N VAL A 493 -21.11 5.34 -7.84
CA VAL A 493 -20.41 5.64 -6.58
C VAL A 493 -20.12 7.14 -6.45
N GLY A 494 -19.82 7.83 -7.56
CA GLY A 494 -19.67 9.29 -7.61
C GLY A 494 -20.93 10.06 -7.17
N CYS A 495 -22.10 9.44 -7.17
CA CYS A 495 -23.34 10.04 -6.67
C CYS A 495 -23.54 9.87 -5.16
N ILE A 496 -22.68 9.14 -4.45
CA ILE A 496 -22.85 8.79 -3.03
C ILE A 496 -22.05 9.76 -2.15
N ASN A 497 -22.70 10.27 -1.09
CA ASN A 497 -22.04 10.98 0.01
C ASN A 497 -22.09 10.12 1.28
N PHE A 498 -20.98 10.09 2.01
CA PHE A 498 -20.78 9.34 3.25
C PHE A 498 -20.86 10.29 4.45
N GLY A 499 -21.82 10.08 5.35
CA GLY A 499 -22.01 10.99 6.50
C GLY A 499 -20.86 11.00 7.51
N ALA A 500 -20.02 9.95 7.53
CA ALA A 500 -18.87 9.85 8.43
C ALA A 500 -17.61 10.59 7.91
N VAL A 501 -17.68 11.24 6.75
CA VAL A 501 -16.55 11.91 6.08
C VAL A 501 -16.86 13.39 5.90
N ILE A 502 -15.85 14.25 6.05
CA ILE A 502 -16.00 15.69 5.87
C ILE A 502 -16.17 16.06 4.39
N ASP A 503 -16.83 17.18 4.09
CA ASP A 503 -17.26 17.56 2.74
C ASP A 503 -16.14 17.53 1.69
N TYR A 504 -14.94 18.00 2.03
CA TYR A 504 -13.82 18.05 1.08
C TYR A 504 -13.14 16.68 0.84
N GLU A 505 -13.50 15.64 1.60
CA GLU A 505 -12.98 14.27 1.46
C GLU A 505 -14.01 13.31 0.80
N GLN A 506 -15.21 13.77 0.46
CA GLN A 506 -16.29 12.94 -0.09
C GLN A 506 -15.91 12.20 -1.38
N LEU A 507 -15.08 12.83 -2.22
CA LEU A 507 -14.65 12.28 -3.51
C LEU A 507 -13.56 11.18 -3.39
N GLU A 508 -12.95 11.00 -2.22
CA GLU A 508 -11.81 10.10 -2.06
C GLU A 508 -12.19 8.63 -2.30
N PHE A 509 -13.43 8.21 -1.99
CA PHE A 509 -13.89 6.85 -2.30
C PHE A 509 -13.98 6.58 -3.80
N ALA A 510 -14.53 7.52 -4.57
CA ALA A 510 -14.63 7.41 -6.03
C ALA A 510 -13.23 7.38 -6.67
N LYS A 511 -12.31 8.25 -6.22
CA LYS A 511 -10.91 8.23 -6.68
C LYS A 511 -10.19 6.93 -6.35
N ARG A 512 -10.37 6.39 -5.13
CA ARG A 512 -9.82 5.07 -4.74
C ARG A 512 -10.41 3.94 -5.59
N PHE A 513 -11.69 4.02 -5.95
CA PHE A 513 -12.28 3.02 -6.84
C PHE A 513 -11.76 3.13 -8.29
N LEU A 514 -11.56 4.34 -8.82
CA LEU A 514 -10.89 4.54 -10.11
C LEU A 514 -9.50 3.90 -10.13
N GLN A 515 -8.71 4.04 -9.06
CA GLN A 515 -7.42 3.37 -8.93
C GLN A 515 -7.53 1.83 -9.00
N ILE A 516 -8.58 1.25 -8.42
CA ILE A 516 -8.83 -0.20 -8.49
C ILE A 516 -9.21 -0.62 -9.92
N ILE A 517 -10.00 0.17 -10.63
CA ILE A 517 -10.29 -0.06 -12.06
C ILE A 517 -8.99 -0.03 -12.87
N THR A 518 -8.10 0.93 -12.61
CA THR A 518 -6.76 0.99 -13.22
C THR A 518 -5.94 -0.27 -12.89
N ILE A 519 -5.93 -0.75 -11.64
CA ILE A 519 -5.28 -2.03 -11.26
C ILE A 519 -5.81 -3.21 -12.07
N LEU A 520 -7.13 -3.31 -12.25
CA LEU A 520 -7.75 -4.39 -13.03
C LEU A 520 -7.45 -4.27 -14.53
N ALA A 521 -7.23 -3.05 -15.04
CA ALA A 521 -6.84 -2.74 -16.41
C ALA A 521 -5.32 -2.86 -16.67
N LEU A 522 -4.50 -2.91 -15.62
CA LEU A 522 -3.04 -2.83 -15.70
C LEU A 522 -2.38 -3.89 -16.62
N PRO A 523 -2.88 -5.14 -16.77
CA PRO A 523 -2.34 -6.07 -17.76
C PRO A 523 -2.43 -5.58 -19.21
N ILE A 524 -3.52 -4.90 -19.53
CA ILE A 524 -3.76 -4.34 -20.86
C ILE A 524 -2.90 -3.09 -21.04
N ILE A 525 -2.84 -2.22 -20.03
CA ILE A 525 -1.94 -1.05 -20.02
C ILE A 525 -0.49 -1.49 -20.23
N LEU A 526 0.00 -2.51 -19.51
CA LEU A 526 1.35 -3.05 -19.68
C LEU A 526 1.59 -3.61 -21.10
N SER A 527 0.57 -4.25 -21.68
CA SER A 527 0.62 -4.71 -23.07
C SER A 527 0.72 -3.54 -24.06
N GLY A 528 0.04 -2.42 -23.78
CA GLY A 528 0.15 -1.18 -24.54
C GLY A 528 1.53 -0.53 -24.41
N ILE A 529 2.08 -0.43 -23.20
CA ILE A 529 3.44 0.07 -22.96
C ILE A 529 4.45 -0.77 -23.74
N TYR A 530 4.37 -2.11 -23.62
CA TYR A 530 5.25 -3.01 -24.37
C TYR A 530 5.14 -2.80 -25.89
N PHE A 531 3.91 -2.65 -26.40
CA PHE A 531 3.68 -2.40 -27.83
C PHE A 531 4.29 -1.08 -28.30
N VAL A 532 4.08 0.01 -27.56
CA VAL A 532 4.64 1.33 -27.86
C VAL A 532 6.17 1.29 -27.82
N LEU A 533 6.77 0.70 -26.78
CA LEU A 533 8.22 0.55 -26.69
C LEU A 533 8.78 -0.23 -27.88
N LYS A 534 8.13 -1.34 -28.28
CA LYS A 534 8.54 -2.11 -29.46
C LYS A 534 8.53 -1.26 -30.73
N LYS A 535 7.55 -0.37 -30.89
CA LYS A 535 7.46 0.53 -32.03
C LYS A 535 8.56 1.60 -32.02
N ILE A 536 8.85 2.16 -30.85
CA ILE A 536 9.94 3.14 -30.70
C ILE A 536 11.28 2.49 -31.00
N LEU A 537 11.52 1.24 -30.56
CA LEU A 537 12.76 0.51 -30.85
C LEU A 537 13.02 0.26 -32.35
N CYS A 538 11.99 0.33 -33.20
CA CYS A 538 12.18 0.24 -34.65
C CYS A 538 12.69 1.54 -35.28
N LEU A 539 12.73 2.66 -34.54
CA LEU A 539 13.27 3.93 -35.02
C LEU A 539 14.81 3.92 -34.95
N ARG A 540 15.47 4.66 -35.85
CA ARG A 540 16.94 4.79 -35.89
C ARG A 540 17.57 5.14 -34.54
N TYR A 541 16.91 6.00 -33.76
CA TYR A 541 17.35 6.44 -32.43
C TYR A 541 16.47 5.87 -31.30
N GLY A 542 15.70 4.82 -31.57
CA GLY A 542 14.69 4.27 -30.67
C GLY A 542 15.20 3.92 -29.28
N GLN A 543 16.35 3.26 -29.20
CA GLN A 543 16.96 2.90 -27.92
C GLN A 543 17.35 4.16 -27.11
N ALA A 544 17.96 5.15 -27.74
CA ALA A 544 18.33 6.40 -27.08
C ALA A 544 17.09 7.17 -26.59
N ILE A 545 16.01 7.18 -27.38
CA ILE A 545 14.72 7.77 -26.98
C ILE A 545 14.18 7.09 -25.71
N ILE A 546 14.14 5.75 -25.67
CA ILE A 546 13.64 5.01 -24.50
C ILE A 546 14.49 5.28 -23.27
N ILE A 547 15.82 5.26 -23.41
CA ILE A 547 16.73 5.50 -22.28
C ILE A 547 16.54 6.92 -21.74
N LEU A 548 16.62 7.94 -22.60
CA LEU A 548 16.59 9.33 -22.16
C LEU A 548 15.20 9.73 -21.67
N PHE A 549 14.18 9.51 -22.50
CA PHE A 549 12.80 9.89 -22.18
C PHE A 549 12.22 9.02 -21.06
N GLY A 550 12.51 7.72 -21.05
CA GLY A 550 12.10 6.83 -19.96
C GLY A 550 12.70 7.24 -18.62
N SER A 551 13.97 7.68 -18.60
CA SER A 551 14.61 8.19 -17.38
C SER A 551 13.99 9.50 -16.90
N LEU A 552 13.67 10.41 -17.81
CA LEU A 552 12.97 11.66 -17.48
C LEU A 552 11.57 11.38 -16.91
N VAL A 553 10.78 10.56 -17.59
CA VAL A 553 9.40 10.23 -17.19
C VAL A 553 9.36 9.50 -15.85
N LEU A 554 10.27 8.56 -15.59
CA LEU A 554 10.35 7.90 -14.28
C LEU A 554 10.81 8.84 -13.16
N THR A 555 11.65 9.84 -13.47
CA THR A 555 12.04 10.87 -12.49
C THR A 555 10.89 11.83 -12.19
N PHE A 556 10.13 12.23 -13.21
CA PHE A 556 8.90 13.04 -13.04
C PHE A 556 7.85 12.27 -12.24
N SER A 557 7.64 11.00 -12.58
CA SER A 557 6.74 10.13 -11.84
C SER A 557 7.16 9.99 -10.38
N LEU A 558 8.46 9.83 -10.06
CA LEU A 558 8.92 9.80 -8.68
C LEU A 558 8.51 11.06 -7.92
N TYR A 559 8.83 12.23 -8.49
CA TYR A 559 8.47 13.53 -7.91
C TYR A 559 6.96 13.64 -7.64
N LEU A 560 6.16 13.19 -8.61
CA LEU A 560 4.70 13.27 -8.59
C LEU A 560 4.00 12.18 -7.76
N SER A 561 4.72 11.16 -7.32
CA SER A 561 4.11 10.04 -6.58
C SER A 561 4.05 10.28 -5.07
N TYR A 562 4.80 11.26 -4.57
CA TYR A 562 4.76 11.69 -3.18
C TYR A 562 4.06 13.05 -3.08
N PRO A 563 3.59 13.43 -1.88
CA PRO A 563 3.03 14.76 -1.65
C PRO A 563 4.01 15.86 -2.03
N ARG A 564 3.45 17.00 -2.41
CA ARG A 564 4.19 18.15 -2.90
C ARG A 564 3.78 19.39 -2.12
N ASP A 565 4.74 20.28 -1.93
CA ASP A 565 4.47 21.66 -1.52
C ASP A 565 5.37 22.57 -2.33
N ASP A 566 4.81 23.12 -3.40
CA ASP A 566 5.53 23.92 -4.38
C ASP A 566 4.63 25.04 -4.94
N ALA A 567 5.00 25.63 -6.07
CA ALA A 567 4.25 26.74 -6.67
C ALA A 567 2.94 26.30 -7.36
N MET A 568 2.84 25.04 -7.77
CA MET A 568 1.70 24.47 -8.49
C MET A 568 0.73 23.74 -7.56
N GLU A 569 1.25 23.10 -6.50
CA GLU A 569 0.44 22.36 -5.55
C GLU A 569 0.88 22.62 -4.11
N LYS A 570 -0.10 22.89 -3.26
CA LYS A 570 0.10 23.09 -1.82
C LYS A 570 -0.39 21.89 -1.04
N GLY A 571 0.55 21.12 -0.50
CA GLY A 571 0.27 20.04 0.44
C GLY A 571 -0.48 20.59 1.65
N ARG A 572 -1.52 19.86 2.08
CA ARG A 572 -2.36 20.25 3.22
C ARG A 572 -2.08 19.44 4.48
N GLY A 573 -1.50 18.25 4.35
CA GLY A 573 -1.21 17.35 5.46
C GLY A 573 0.21 17.51 5.98
N PHE A 574 0.34 17.85 7.27
CA PHE A 574 1.63 17.88 7.97
C PHE A 574 1.91 16.53 8.61
N ALA A 575 3.14 16.03 8.50
CA ALA A 575 3.56 14.83 9.22
C ALA A 575 3.63 15.07 10.74
N VAL A 576 3.45 14.00 11.51
CA VAL A 576 3.63 14.02 12.97
C VAL A 576 5.07 14.38 13.29
N SER A 577 5.25 15.39 14.13
CA SER A 577 6.54 15.89 14.57
C SER A 577 6.90 15.45 15.99
N GLU A 578 8.18 15.59 16.34
CA GLU A 578 8.67 15.32 17.69
C GLU A 578 8.04 16.28 18.73
N ASN A 579 7.70 17.51 18.32
CA ASN A 579 7.01 18.47 19.18
C ASN A 579 5.54 18.10 19.40
N ASP A 580 4.87 17.48 18.42
CA ASP A 580 3.51 16.96 18.60
C ASP A 580 3.49 15.84 19.64
N ILE A 581 4.48 14.93 19.57
CA ILE A 581 4.67 13.85 20.56
C ILE A 581 4.93 14.45 21.94
N ALA A 582 5.84 15.42 22.05
CA ALA A 582 6.15 16.08 23.33
C ALA A 582 4.93 16.78 23.93
N ALA A 583 4.11 17.46 23.11
CA ALA A 583 2.89 18.10 23.55
C ALA A 583 1.86 17.10 24.09
N VAL A 584 1.65 16.01 23.37
CA VAL A 584 0.76 14.91 23.79
C VAL A 584 1.23 14.30 25.11
N GLN A 585 2.52 14.01 25.24
CA GLN A 585 3.10 13.44 26.46
C GLN A 585 2.92 14.38 27.65
N TRP A 586 3.17 15.68 27.46
CA TRP A 586 2.95 16.69 28.50
C TRP A 586 1.47 16.79 28.90
N ILE A 587 0.54 16.84 27.94
CA ILE A 587 -0.92 16.87 28.26
C ILE A 587 -1.30 15.65 29.08
N GLY A 588 -0.82 14.46 28.68
CA GLY A 588 -1.08 13.22 29.39
C GLY A 588 -0.54 13.22 30.84
N GLN A 589 0.63 13.83 31.06
CA GLN A 589 1.24 13.96 32.38
C GLN A 589 0.57 15.05 33.24
N ASN A 590 0.30 16.22 32.65
CA ASN A 590 -0.32 17.37 33.33
C ASN A 590 -1.75 17.04 33.79
N ALA A 591 -2.54 16.34 32.97
CA ALA A 591 -3.90 15.96 33.34
C ALA A 591 -3.93 14.89 34.45
N GLY A 592 -2.90 14.05 34.57
CA GLY A 592 -2.88 12.91 35.49
C GLY A 592 -4.10 12.00 35.30
N ASP A 593 -4.86 11.81 36.37
CA ASP A 593 -6.09 10.99 36.39
C ASP A 593 -7.38 11.80 36.10
N ILE A 594 -7.27 13.11 35.91
CA ILE A 594 -8.43 13.97 35.65
C ILE A 594 -8.97 13.70 34.25
N GLU A 595 -10.29 13.76 34.09
CA GLU A 595 -10.93 13.67 32.77
C GLU A 595 -10.63 14.91 31.94
N TYR A 596 -10.17 14.72 30.70
CA TYR A 596 -9.87 15.82 29.79
C TYR A 596 -10.20 15.47 28.33
N ILE A 597 -10.41 16.51 27.55
CA ILE A 597 -10.45 16.44 26.09
C ILE A 597 -9.42 17.38 25.48
N VAL A 598 -9.03 17.11 24.25
CA VAL A 598 -8.05 17.91 23.52
C VAL A 598 -8.66 18.34 22.20
N LEU A 599 -8.56 19.63 21.88
CA LEU A 599 -8.91 20.24 20.61
C LEU A 599 -7.61 20.48 19.84
N ALA A 600 -7.36 19.66 18.81
CA ALA A 600 -6.11 19.67 18.06
C ALA A 600 -6.31 19.28 16.59
N ASN A 601 -5.26 19.41 15.77
CA ASN A 601 -5.28 18.93 14.40
C ASN A 601 -5.04 17.41 14.29
N GLN A 602 -5.07 16.90 13.06
CA GLN A 602 -4.86 15.48 12.77
C GLN A 602 -3.48 14.97 13.23
N SER A 603 -2.40 15.74 13.08
CA SER A 603 -1.03 15.31 13.39
C SER A 603 -0.83 15.12 14.90
N VAL A 604 -1.30 16.07 15.72
CA VAL A 604 -1.28 15.95 17.19
C VAL A 604 -2.19 14.80 17.64
N SER A 605 -3.34 14.62 17.00
CA SER A 605 -4.25 13.51 17.33
C SER A 605 -3.67 12.14 16.93
N ALA A 606 -2.92 12.05 15.84
CA ALA A 606 -2.17 10.84 15.48
C ALA A 606 -1.03 10.55 16.48
N ALA A 607 -0.35 11.59 16.98
CA ALA A 607 0.64 11.43 18.04
C ALA A 607 0.01 10.84 19.32
N SER A 608 -1.21 11.27 19.69
CA SER A 608 -1.92 10.73 20.86
C SER A 608 -2.28 9.25 20.72
N LEU A 609 -2.66 8.81 19.53
CA LEU A 609 -2.85 7.38 19.23
C LEU A 609 -1.55 6.58 19.31
N GLN A 610 -0.42 7.14 18.87
CA GLN A 610 0.87 6.45 18.96
C GLN A 610 1.30 6.23 20.41
N GLU A 611 1.20 7.28 21.22
CA GLU A 611 1.70 7.28 22.59
C GLU A 611 0.76 6.52 23.54
N PHE A 612 -0.55 6.78 23.43
CA PHE A 612 -1.54 6.30 24.41
C PHE A 612 -2.58 5.33 23.84
N GLY A 613 -2.58 5.05 22.53
CA GLY A 613 -3.57 4.21 21.90
C GLY A 613 -5.00 4.75 22.07
N PHE A 614 -5.98 3.85 22.07
CA PHE A 614 -7.40 4.18 22.23
C PHE A 614 -7.79 4.35 23.71
N LYS A 615 -7.12 5.28 24.42
CA LYS A 615 -7.21 5.46 25.88
C LYS A 615 -8.63 5.69 26.41
N LYS A 616 -9.40 6.61 25.81
CA LYS A 616 -10.68 7.05 26.38
C LYS A 616 -11.68 7.57 25.35
N TYR A 617 -12.96 7.33 25.63
CA TYR A 617 -14.11 7.85 24.87
C TYR A 617 -15.14 8.46 25.83
N TYR A 618 -15.82 9.51 25.38
CA TYR A 618 -16.90 10.20 26.08
C TYR A 618 -18.20 10.07 25.31
N LYS A 619 -19.31 9.85 26.01
CA LYS A 619 -20.63 9.84 25.38
C LYS A 619 -21.07 11.29 25.13
N SER A 620 -21.35 11.65 23.88
CA SER A 620 -21.83 12.99 23.56
C SER A 620 -23.15 13.30 24.28
N GLN A 621 -23.31 14.50 24.83
CA GLN A 621 -24.57 14.93 25.45
C GLN A 621 -25.62 15.25 24.37
N CYS A 622 -26.66 14.43 24.30
CA CYS A 622 -27.63 14.43 23.20
C CYS A 622 -28.74 15.51 23.31
N GLN A 623 -28.55 16.52 24.16
CA GLN A 623 -29.51 17.61 24.36
C GLN A 623 -29.35 18.75 23.33
N MET A 624 -28.33 18.70 22.48
CA MET A 624 -28.25 19.55 21.29
C MET A 624 -29.10 18.93 20.17
N SER A 625 -30.15 19.64 19.75
CA SER A 625 -31.30 19.18 18.96
C SER A 625 -31.03 18.55 17.59
N ASN A 626 -29.77 18.42 17.15
CA ASN A 626 -29.38 17.83 15.86
C ASN A 626 -28.20 16.84 15.95
N VAL A 627 -27.72 16.46 17.14
CA VAL A 627 -26.54 15.59 17.29
C VAL A 627 -26.96 14.19 17.76
N LYS A 628 -26.72 13.17 16.93
CA LYS A 628 -26.87 11.76 17.34
C LYS A 628 -25.92 11.46 18.50
N CYS A 629 -26.42 10.75 19.51
CA CYS A 629 -25.57 10.24 20.59
C CYS A 629 -24.44 9.38 20.04
N GLN A 630 -23.19 9.82 20.15
CA GLN A 630 -22.01 9.09 19.67
C GLN A 630 -20.89 9.07 20.70
N MET A 631 -19.99 8.08 20.58
CA MET A 631 -18.79 7.99 21.40
C MET A 631 -17.69 8.85 20.78
N LEU A 632 -17.29 9.90 21.50
CA LEU A 632 -16.27 10.84 21.10
C LEU A 632 -14.93 10.42 21.68
N PHE A 633 -13.94 10.19 20.83
CA PHE A 633 -12.57 10.04 21.30
C PHE A 633 -12.11 11.35 21.95
N TYR A 634 -11.29 11.27 23.00
CA TYR A 634 -10.83 12.45 23.74
C TYR A 634 -9.92 13.39 22.92
N TYR A 635 -9.47 12.95 21.75
CA TYR A 635 -8.90 13.76 20.68
C TYR A 635 -9.83 13.75 19.46
N PRO A 636 -9.76 14.74 18.56
CA PRO A 636 -10.68 14.89 17.43
C PRO A 636 -10.38 13.91 16.28
N ILE A 637 -10.71 12.63 16.51
CA ILE A 637 -10.64 11.54 15.53
C ILE A 637 -11.98 10.78 15.56
N PRO A 638 -12.62 10.53 14.40
CA PRO A 638 -12.25 10.95 13.05
C PRO A 638 -12.39 12.46 12.82
N THR A 639 -12.03 12.96 11.63
CA THR A 639 -12.18 14.39 11.26
C THR A 639 -13.63 14.87 11.21
N SER A 640 -14.58 13.96 11.09
CA SER A 640 -16.02 14.24 11.24
C SER A 640 -16.45 14.36 12.71
N SER A 641 -15.53 14.22 13.67
CA SER A 641 -15.81 14.46 15.08
C SER A 641 -16.22 15.92 15.30
N PRO A 642 -17.31 16.20 16.04
CA PRO A 642 -17.69 17.56 16.38
C PRO A 642 -16.59 18.31 17.17
N LEU A 643 -15.68 17.60 17.85
CA LEU A 643 -14.50 18.21 18.47
C LEU A 643 -13.55 18.81 17.43
N TYR A 644 -13.44 18.20 16.26
CA TYR A 644 -12.63 18.74 15.15
C TYR A 644 -13.28 19.99 14.57
N GLU A 645 -14.61 20.00 14.43
CA GLU A 645 -15.34 21.19 13.97
C GLU A 645 -15.14 22.36 14.93
N ILE A 646 -15.27 22.14 16.24
CA ILE A 646 -14.99 23.18 17.26
C ILE A 646 -13.53 23.65 17.16
N TYR A 647 -12.58 22.74 16.99
CA TYR A 647 -11.17 23.08 16.78
C TYR A 647 -11.00 24.01 15.56
N LEU A 648 -11.59 23.67 14.41
CA LEU A 648 -11.51 24.49 13.20
C LEU A 648 -12.20 25.85 13.39
N GLU A 649 -13.35 25.90 14.08
CA GLU A 649 -14.03 27.15 14.44
C GLU A 649 -13.14 28.06 15.29
N MET A 650 -12.33 27.50 16.20
CA MET A 650 -11.38 28.28 17.01
C MET A 650 -10.18 28.76 16.20
N ILE A 651 -9.65 27.92 15.31
CA ILE A 651 -8.51 28.27 14.45
C ILE A 651 -8.88 29.37 13.43
N TYR A 652 -9.99 29.22 12.72
CA TYR A 652 -10.38 30.15 11.65
C TYR A 652 -11.16 31.36 12.15
N ASN A 653 -12.10 31.16 13.09
CA ASN A 653 -13.03 32.22 13.52
C ASN A 653 -12.66 32.80 14.90
N GLY A 654 -11.49 32.46 15.44
CA GLY A 654 -10.95 32.99 16.69
C GLY A 654 -11.40 32.32 17.97
N LEU A 655 -10.67 32.56 19.04
CA LEU A 655 -10.89 31.91 20.33
C LEU A 655 -11.82 32.75 21.22
N ASN A 656 -12.81 32.10 21.83
CA ASN A 656 -13.61 32.65 22.92
C ASN A 656 -13.98 31.54 23.90
N LEU A 657 -14.34 31.89 25.14
CA LEU A 657 -14.69 30.92 26.17
C LEU A 657 -15.97 30.12 25.82
N GLU A 658 -16.87 30.70 25.03
CA GLU A 658 -18.08 30.01 24.56
C GLU A 658 -17.77 28.76 23.74
N LYS A 659 -16.76 28.79 22.87
CA LYS A 659 -16.33 27.61 22.08
C LYS A 659 -15.70 26.52 22.95
N ILE A 660 -14.96 26.91 24.00
CA ILE A 660 -14.45 25.95 24.99
C ILE A 660 -15.64 25.32 25.73
N GLU A 661 -16.61 26.12 26.15
CA GLU A 661 -17.81 25.64 26.85
C GLU A 661 -18.65 24.72 25.96
N LYS A 662 -18.75 24.99 24.66
CA LYS A 662 -19.38 24.08 23.68
C LYS A 662 -18.72 22.69 23.70
N ALA A 663 -17.40 22.60 23.81
CA ALA A 663 -16.68 21.33 23.92
C ALA A 663 -16.92 20.62 25.26
N ARG A 664 -17.03 21.38 26.36
CA ARG A 664 -17.37 20.86 27.70
C ARG A 664 -18.79 20.32 27.73
N GLN A 665 -19.76 21.08 27.23
CA GLN A 665 -21.17 20.66 27.13
C GLN A 665 -21.31 19.41 26.27
N LEU A 666 -20.59 19.34 25.14
CA LEU A 666 -20.64 18.19 24.26
C LEU A 666 -20.19 16.90 24.96
N THR A 667 -19.18 16.97 25.84
CA THR A 667 -18.51 15.77 26.40
C THR A 667 -18.78 15.53 27.89
N GLY A 668 -19.28 16.54 28.61
CA GLY A 668 -19.40 16.57 30.06
C GLY A 668 -18.08 16.79 30.81
N VAL A 669 -16.99 17.02 30.09
CA VAL A 669 -15.64 17.12 30.68
C VAL A 669 -15.30 18.56 31.00
N LYS A 670 -14.72 18.82 32.18
CA LYS A 670 -14.34 20.16 32.62
C LYS A 670 -13.05 20.65 31.98
N THR A 671 -12.02 19.79 31.96
CA THR A 671 -10.69 20.16 31.48
C THR A 671 -10.61 20.05 29.95
N VAL A 672 -10.31 21.15 29.29
CA VAL A 672 -10.11 21.21 27.84
C VAL A 672 -8.70 21.68 27.54
N TYR A 673 -7.96 20.91 26.75
CA TYR A 673 -6.71 21.36 26.16
C TYR A 673 -6.94 21.84 24.74
N PHE A 674 -6.30 22.94 24.36
CA PHE A 674 -6.26 23.42 22.98
C PHE A 674 -4.81 23.41 22.50
N VAL A 675 -4.56 22.87 21.31
CA VAL A 675 -3.20 22.74 20.76
C VAL A 675 -3.08 23.49 19.44
N ILE A 676 -2.09 24.38 19.36
CA ILE A 676 -1.82 25.20 18.17
C ILE A 676 -0.40 24.94 17.69
N ASN A 677 -0.26 24.61 16.40
CA ASN A 677 1.03 24.50 15.72
C ASN A 677 1.39 25.83 15.01
N ASP A 678 2.69 26.10 14.88
CA ASP A 678 3.23 27.31 14.24
C ASP A 678 2.92 27.44 12.75
N TYR A 679 2.63 26.31 12.08
CA TYR A 679 2.36 26.26 10.65
C TYR A 679 0.95 26.70 10.25
N TRP A 680 0.06 26.98 11.20
CA TRP A 680 -1.24 27.58 10.88
C TRP A 680 -1.08 29.04 10.45
N LEU A 681 -1.84 29.47 9.43
CA LEU A 681 -1.72 30.80 8.82
C LEU A 681 -1.75 31.95 9.86
N ASP A 682 -2.70 31.88 10.80
CA ASP A 682 -2.87 32.88 11.88
C ASP A 682 -2.36 32.39 13.24
N ALA A 683 -1.44 31.41 13.29
CA ALA A 683 -0.98 30.78 14.53
C ALA A 683 -0.59 31.79 15.61
N LYS A 684 0.21 32.81 15.26
CA LYS A 684 0.67 33.83 16.21
C LYS A 684 -0.49 34.59 16.87
N LYS A 685 -1.51 34.94 16.09
CA LYS A 685 -2.71 35.63 16.59
C LYS A 685 -3.49 34.72 17.53
N ARG A 686 -3.71 33.46 17.13
CA ARG A 686 -4.46 32.48 17.94
C ARG A 686 -3.72 32.10 19.22
N ILE A 687 -2.39 32.04 19.18
CA ILE A 687 -1.55 31.84 20.37
C ILE A 687 -1.74 33.00 21.35
N ALA A 688 -1.70 34.25 20.87
CA ALA A 688 -1.92 35.42 21.73
C ALA A 688 -3.33 35.42 22.36
N GLU A 689 -4.37 35.18 21.56
CA GLU A 689 -5.76 35.06 22.05
C GLU A 689 -5.92 33.95 23.10
N ALA A 690 -5.31 32.77 22.85
CA ALA A 690 -5.34 31.65 23.79
C ALA A 690 -4.56 31.95 25.07
N SER A 691 -3.43 32.66 24.98
CA SER A 691 -2.59 33.04 26.12
C SER A 691 -3.29 33.98 27.10
N GLU A 692 -4.19 34.83 26.63
CA GLU A 692 -4.97 35.74 27.50
C GLU A 692 -6.04 35.02 28.30
N LEU A 693 -6.52 33.86 27.81
CA LEU A 693 -7.70 33.17 28.35
C LEU A 693 -7.38 31.86 29.07
N ALA A 694 -6.24 31.22 28.76
CA ALA A 694 -5.87 29.93 29.33
C ALA A 694 -5.30 30.07 30.75
N GLY A 695 -5.57 29.07 31.60
CA GLY A 695 -5.00 29.01 32.96
C GLY A 695 -3.56 28.50 32.99
N GLU A 696 -3.16 27.69 32.01
CA GLU A 696 -1.80 27.15 31.89
C GLU A 696 -1.41 27.04 30.41
N ILE A 697 -0.12 27.28 30.13
CA ILE A 697 0.43 27.31 28.78
C ILE A 697 1.77 26.58 28.76
N GLN A 698 1.95 25.67 27.80
CA GLN A 698 3.22 25.03 27.54
C GLN A 698 3.64 25.24 26.09
N ASN A 699 4.89 25.63 25.88
CA ASN A 699 5.52 25.82 24.57
C ASN A 699 6.55 24.72 24.31
N PHE A 700 6.52 24.14 23.12
CA PHE A 700 7.48 23.15 22.63
C PHE A 700 8.27 23.74 21.46
N ASN A 701 9.46 24.27 21.78
CA ASN A 701 10.45 24.79 20.83
C ASN A 701 9.95 25.89 19.85
N GLY A 702 8.91 26.63 20.24
CA GLY A 702 8.28 27.63 19.37
C GLY A 702 7.59 27.02 18.15
N ARG A 703 7.23 25.74 18.21
CA ARG A 703 6.56 25.01 17.13
C ARG A 703 5.16 24.56 17.50
N VAL A 704 4.94 24.17 18.75
CA VAL A 704 3.65 23.72 19.26
C VAL A 704 3.38 24.39 20.60
N TRP A 705 2.14 24.81 20.82
CA TRP A 705 1.66 25.35 22.08
C TRP A 705 0.45 24.55 22.54
N ALA A 706 0.45 24.18 23.81
CA ALA A 706 -0.68 23.55 24.49
C ALA A 706 -1.22 24.51 25.55
N PHE A 707 -2.53 24.72 25.55
CA PHE A 707 -3.24 25.62 26.46
C PHE A 707 -4.25 24.80 27.26
N LYS A 708 -4.32 25.05 28.56
CA LYS A 708 -5.26 24.37 29.46
C LYS A 708 -6.37 25.31 29.92
N PHE A 709 -7.61 24.85 29.81
CA PHE A 709 -8.81 25.55 30.27
C PHE A 709 -9.56 24.68 31.29
N GLU A 710 -9.84 25.24 32.47
CA GLU A 710 -10.59 24.59 33.56
C GLU A 710 -11.93 25.25 33.85
#